data_AF-U9UV78-F1
#
_entry.id   AF-U9UV78-F1
#
_cell.length_a   1.000
_cell.length_b   1.000
_cell.length_c   1.000
_cell.angle_alpha   90.00
_cell.angle_beta   90.00
_cell.angle_gamma   90.00
#
_symmetry.space_group_name_H-M   'P 1'
#
loop_
_entity.id
_entity.type
_entity.pdbx_description
1 polymer ?
#
loop_
_entity_poly.entity_id
_entity_poly.type
_entity_poly.pdbx_seq_one_letter_code
_entity_poly.pdbx_strand_id
1 'polypeptide(L)'
;MDSFTKSIKKLIKSCDCNYECNARQFKQNFKSWTSGNDHIDKLIQNNQLSDHSYYESRALEWIPYDRLCDVKYITNVKVYNAKWIDGYIVHWDDVSKDWKRNEKNMSIGLKIIDNPADITLEFMYKISVPYKVYGITQDPETKNYMVVFDANKCKKCNIECNATRFQQKFVNWTSGNNDIDKLIQESQLSTHFNYEVPKVLEWIPNRGLHGIKKYKFSEVYKANWVDGKMSHWDDNNQNWGRDKQSIFVILKTLNDPASITSEFINEISAPHKVYGITQNPETKDYMVVLNDMCEKCEEVCNSIQFQRNFRNWTSGNNDIDELIQESQLSAHHNASTALEWVPDYRFYDIVKDKLDNVYRANWIDGNVSCWDNNNQNWRRDKQNMFVVLKVLNDPASVTSEFINEIATSHKIYGITRNQETKNYMLILDDICEKCNVLCNSIYFRRNFKNWTSGNDDINKFIQDSQLLAHENGMQALEWIPYNKFRDIKYIAKGGFGSVYRATWIDGFIDKWDNDYQLWKRKDQNMLVALKILNNSKNITLEFMNEIALHHKVNLYERVIKFYGITQDPETENYIMVLDYAENGNLRNYLDTSYNKLSWSDKIHYLNSIAHGIECIHEKELIHRDLHIGNILRLASVTCLSDIGLCKPVDYKLSENGKTNYM
;
A
#
# COMPACT_ATOMS: atom_id res chain seq x y z
N MET A 1 -13.25 49.49 57.94
CA MET A 1 -13.43 48.62 59.12
C MET A 1 -14.53 49.11 60.07
N ASP A 2 -14.70 50.41 60.36
CA ASP A 2 -15.68 50.84 61.37
C ASP A 2 -17.17 50.89 60.95
N SER A 3 -17.52 51.06 59.66
CA SER A 3 -18.95 51.08 59.26
C SER A 3 -19.55 49.69 59.07
N PHE A 4 -18.76 48.73 58.57
CA PHE A 4 -19.21 47.35 58.35
C PHE A 4 -19.36 46.56 59.66
N THR A 5 -18.42 46.75 60.60
CA THR A 5 -18.48 46.15 61.94
C THR A 5 -19.63 46.74 62.78
N LYS A 6 -20.02 48.01 62.52
CA LYS A 6 -21.23 48.62 63.09
C LYS A 6 -22.53 48.05 62.50
N SER A 7 -22.57 47.74 61.21
CA SER A 7 -23.74 47.07 60.59
C SER A 7 -23.95 45.66 61.13
N ILE A 8 -22.88 44.88 61.32
CA ILE A 8 -22.98 43.52 61.88
C ILE A 8 -23.44 43.54 63.34
N LYS A 9 -22.93 44.47 64.17
CA LYS A 9 -23.41 44.63 65.56
C LYS A 9 -24.90 45.01 65.66
N LYS A 10 -25.48 45.60 64.62
CA LYS A 10 -26.91 45.97 64.57
C LYS A 10 -27.82 44.80 64.16
N LEU A 11 -27.29 43.77 63.50
CA LEU A 11 -28.02 42.56 63.07
C LEU A 11 -28.03 41.41 64.10
N ILE A 12 -27.17 41.46 65.13
CA ILE A 12 -26.99 40.36 66.09
C ILE A 12 -28.01 40.39 67.25
N LYS A 13 -28.83 41.44 67.38
CA LYS A 13 -29.94 41.50 68.35
C LYS A 13 -31.28 41.32 67.61
N SER A 14 -31.84 40.10 67.71
CA SER A 14 -33.13 39.57 67.19
C SER A 14 -33.29 39.45 65.65
N CYS A 15 -33.65 38.25 65.14
CA CYS A 15 -34.24 38.11 63.78
C CYS A 15 -35.58 38.85 63.82
N ASP A 16 -35.63 40.08 63.32
CA ASP A 16 -36.82 40.95 63.23
C ASP A 16 -37.80 40.53 62.11
N CYS A 17 -37.64 39.33 61.52
CA CYS A 17 -38.58 38.81 60.55
C CYS A 17 -39.94 38.48 61.22
N ASN A 18 -41.04 38.91 60.63
CA ASN A 18 -42.40 38.59 61.11
C ASN A 18 -42.87 37.16 60.73
N TYR A 19 -41.96 36.29 60.27
CA TYR A 19 -42.20 34.91 59.83
C TYR A 19 -41.06 33.99 60.31
N GLU A 20 -41.24 32.67 60.25
CA GLU A 20 -40.15 31.72 60.53
C GLU A 20 -39.06 31.85 59.45
N CYS A 21 -37.87 32.29 59.85
CA CYS A 21 -36.70 32.57 58.99
C CYS A 21 -35.64 31.46 59.20
N ASN A 22 -34.84 31.07 58.19
CA ASN A 22 -33.75 30.10 58.37
C ASN A 22 -32.83 30.46 59.55
N ALA A 23 -32.51 31.75 59.74
CA ALA A 23 -31.73 32.25 60.87
C ALA A 23 -32.34 31.93 62.26
N ARG A 24 -33.68 31.86 62.39
CA ARG A 24 -34.34 31.42 63.63
C ARG A 24 -34.12 29.94 63.88
N GLN A 25 -34.22 29.11 62.85
CA GLN A 25 -34.01 27.67 62.95
C GLN A 25 -32.54 27.32 63.25
N PHE A 26 -31.60 28.00 62.59
CA PHE A 26 -30.18 27.85 62.91
C PHE A 26 -29.86 28.23 64.36
N LYS A 27 -30.42 29.35 64.86
CA LYS A 27 -30.19 29.81 66.23
C LYS A 27 -30.63 28.79 67.30
N GLN A 28 -31.68 28.00 67.03
CA GLN A 28 -32.12 26.94 67.93
C GLN A 28 -31.14 25.76 67.98
N ASN A 29 -30.36 25.56 66.91
CA ASN A 29 -29.46 24.43 66.72
C ASN A 29 -27.98 24.74 67.00
N PHE A 30 -27.60 25.94 67.43
CA PHE A 30 -26.17 26.26 67.70
C PHE A 30 -25.52 25.41 68.80
N LYS A 31 -26.31 24.70 69.62
CA LYS A 31 -25.80 23.79 70.64
C LYS A 31 -25.55 22.36 70.13
N SER A 32 -25.93 22.03 68.88
CA SER A 32 -25.86 20.66 68.37
C SER A 32 -24.50 20.28 67.76
N TRP A 33 -23.58 21.25 67.57
CA TRP A 33 -22.23 21.00 67.07
C TRP A 33 -21.25 22.10 67.55
N THR A 34 -19.95 21.78 67.57
CA THR A 34 -18.85 22.74 67.75
C THR A 34 -17.63 22.26 66.98
N SER A 35 -16.86 23.21 66.41
CA SER A 35 -15.57 22.93 65.76
C SER A 35 -14.39 22.81 66.73
N GLY A 36 -14.62 23.03 68.03
CA GLY A 36 -13.57 23.17 69.04
C GLY A 36 -12.78 24.48 68.94
N ASN A 37 -13.19 25.41 68.06
CA ASN A 37 -12.57 26.73 67.89
C ASN A 37 -13.62 27.84 67.88
N ASP A 38 -13.61 28.67 68.93
CA ASP A 38 -14.56 29.78 69.12
C ASP A 38 -14.61 30.77 67.94
N HIS A 39 -13.51 30.94 67.21
CA HIS A 39 -13.46 31.85 66.07
C HIS A 39 -14.25 31.29 64.88
N ILE A 40 -14.05 29.99 64.58
CA ILE A 40 -14.74 29.28 63.50
C ILE A 40 -16.22 29.09 63.84
N ASP A 41 -16.54 28.75 65.09
CA ASP A 41 -17.92 28.61 65.56
C ASP A 41 -18.66 29.95 65.39
N LYS A 42 -18.05 31.07 65.81
CA LYS A 42 -18.63 32.41 65.60
C LYS A 42 -18.78 32.77 64.13
N LEU A 43 -17.84 32.38 63.28
CA LEU A 43 -17.90 32.65 61.84
C LEU A 43 -19.11 31.96 61.20
N ILE A 44 -19.23 30.64 61.42
CA ILE A 44 -20.33 29.83 60.87
C ILE A 44 -21.66 30.31 61.46
N GLN A 45 -21.75 30.53 62.77
CA GLN A 45 -22.97 31.02 63.42
C GLN A 45 -23.38 32.41 62.90
N ASN A 46 -22.45 33.34 62.75
CA ASN A 46 -22.75 34.67 62.20
C ASN A 46 -23.23 34.59 60.74
N ASN A 47 -22.65 33.70 59.94
CA ASN A 47 -23.10 33.46 58.57
C ASN A 47 -24.53 32.86 58.56
N GLN A 48 -24.80 31.85 59.38
CA GLN A 48 -26.12 31.25 59.55
C GLN A 48 -27.18 32.25 60.05
N LEU A 49 -26.82 33.15 60.98
CA LEU A 49 -27.71 34.21 61.46
C LEU A 49 -28.04 35.26 60.40
N SER A 50 -27.21 35.39 59.35
CA SER A 50 -27.48 36.30 58.23
C SER A 50 -28.42 35.71 57.17
N ASP A 51 -28.72 34.40 57.24
CA ASP A 51 -29.59 33.72 56.29
C ASP A 51 -31.06 33.85 56.69
N HIS A 52 -31.72 34.90 56.20
CA HIS A 52 -33.15 35.13 56.42
C HIS A 52 -34.05 34.54 55.32
N SER A 53 -33.52 33.70 54.44
CA SER A 53 -34.33 33.08 53.38
C SER A 53 -35.29 32.03 53.97
N TYR A 54 -36.38 31.74 53.24
CA TYR A 54 -37.31 30.66 53.55
C TYR A 54 -37.14 29.45 52.61
N TYR A 55 -36.75 29.70 51.35
CA TYR A 55 -36.82 28.70 50.27
C TYR A 55 -35.49 27.98 49.97
N GLU A 56 -34.36 28.66 50.12
CA GLU A 56 -33.04 28.09 49.83
C GLU A 56 -31.97 28.74 50.71
N SER A 57 -31.32 27.94 51.54
CA SER A 57 -30.22 28.33 52.41
C SER A 57 -28.91 28.31 51.65
N ARG A 58 -28.08 29.32 51.91
CA ARG A 58 -26.68 29.37 51.47
C ARG A 58 -25.74 29.46 52.65
N ALA A 59 -26.23 29.08 53.82
CA ALA A 59 -25.47 29.15 55.05
C ALA A 59 -24.32 28.15 55.03
N LEU A 60 -23.20 28.57 55.59
CA LEU A 60 -22.06 27.71 55.87
C LEU A 60 -22.45 26.71 56.97
N GLU A 61 -21.92 25.50 56.86
CA GLU A 61 -22.09 24.48 57.88
C GLU A 61 -20.75 23.95 58.41
N TRP A 62 -20.79 23.46 59.64
CA TRP A 62 -19.76 22.57 60.14
C TRP A 62 -20.04 21.17 59.60
N ILE A 63 -19.07 20.59 58.93
CA ILE A 63 -19.18 19.29 58.29
C ILE A 63 -18.33 18.31 59.11
N PRO A 64 -18.95 17.40 59.88
CA PRO A 64 -18.20 16.39 60.62
C PRO A 64 -17.37 15.54 59.66
N TYR A 65 -16.09 15.36 59.98
CA TYR A 65 -15.13 14.73 59.06
C TYR A 65 -15.47 13.26 58.77
N ASP A 66 -16.14 12.57 59.69
CA ASP A 66 -16.64 11.21 59.54
C ASP A 66 -17.77 11.07 58.51
N ARG A 67 -18.34 12.20 58.04
CA ARG A 67 -19.29 12.25 56.91
C ARG A 67 -18.61 12.38 55.56
N LEU A 68 -17.27 12.46 55.55
CA LEU A 68 -16.45 12.48 54.35
C LEU A 68 -15.82 11.11 54.12
N CYS A 69 -15.98 10.57 52.92
CA CYS A 69 -15.36 9.32 52.49
C CYS A 69 -14.51 9.52 51.24
N ASP A 70 -13.67 8.53 50.91
CA ASP A 70 -12.75 8.57 49.77
C ASP A 70 -11.82 9.81 49.75
N VAL A 71 -11.38 10.30 50.91
CA VAL A 71 -10.49 11.48 51.01
C VAL A 71 -9.14 11.17 50.36
N LYS A 72 -8.79 11.87 49.28
CA LYS A 72 -7.56 11.66 48.51
C LYS A 72 -6.87 12.98 48.20
N TYR A 73 -5.56 13.05 48.44
CA TYR A 73 -4.76 14.23 48.17
C TYR A 73 -4.42 14.36 46.68
N ILE A 74 -4.67 15.53 46.10
CA ILE A 74 -4.28 15.87 44.72
C ILE A 74 -3.09 16.81 44.77
N THR A 75 -1.90 16.24 44.57
CA THR A 75 -0.60 16.89 44.68
C THR A 75 -0.47 18.17 43.85
N ASN A 76 -1.02 18.18 42.62
CA ASN A 76 -0.84 19.29 41.68
C ASN A 76 -1.67 20.55 41.98
N VAL A 77 -2.77 20.42 42.73
CA VAL A 77 -3.63 21.56 43.11
C VAL A 77 -3.62 21.86 44.62
N LYS A 78 -2.88 21.07 45.42
CA LYS A 78 -2.83 21.17 46.89
C LYS A 78 -4.23 21.16 47.53
N VAL A 79 -5.09 20.28 47.03
CA VAL A 79 -6.49 20.13 47.45
C VAL A 79 -6.76 18.63 47.62
N TYR A 80 -7.58 18.25 48.57
CA TYR A 80 -8.09 16.88 48.69
C TYR A 80 -9.45 16.80 48.01
N ASN A 81 -9.73 15.71 47.31
CA ASN A 81 -11.09 15.37 46.90
C ASN A 81 -11.69 14.40 47.90
N ALA A 82 -12.98 14.56 48.19
CA ALA A 82 -13.74 13.65 49.05
C ALA A 82 -15.17 13.52 48.53
N LYS A 83 -15.87 12.48 48.98
CA LYS A 83 -17.33 12.37 48.85
C LYS A 83 -17.98 12.77 50.16
N TRP A 84 -18.97 13.64 50.07
CA TRP A 84 -19.75 14.06 51.23
C TRP A 84 -21.10 13.35 51.23
N ILE A 85 -21.31 12.51 52.25
CA ILE A 85 -22.45 11.58 52.31
C ILE A 85 -23.80 12.33 52.42
N ASP A 86 -23.83 13.42 53.19
CA ASP A 86 -25.07 14.12 53.50
C ASP A 86 -25.57 15.03 52.38
N GLY A 87 -24.66 15.57 51.57
CA GLY A 87 -24.97 16.67 50.66
C GLY A 87 -25.26 17.98 51.40
N TYR A 88 -25.47 19.07 50.68
CA TYR A 88 -25.61 20.41 51.28
C TYR A 88 -27.03 20.73 51.74
N ILE A 89 -27.15 21.56 52.79
CA ILE A 89 -28.44 22.06 53.28
C ILE A 89 -29.14 22.92 52.21
N VAL A 90 -30.43 22.66 51.98
CA VAL A 90 -31.28 23.44 51.06
C VAL A 90 -32.32 24.26 51.80
N HIS A 91 -33.20 23.67 52.60
CA HIS A 91 -34.19 24.43 53.38
C HIS A 91 -34.66 23.63 54.58
N TRP A 92 -35.27 24.32 55.53
CA TRP A 92 -35.89 23.70 56.69
C TRP A 92 -37.20 23.03 56.29
N ASP A 93 -37.38 21.76 56.69
CA ASP A 93 -38.63 21.05 56.49
C ASP A 93 -39.47 21.05 57.78
N ASP A 94 -40.57 21.80 57.76
CA ASP A 94 -41.46 21.95 58.91
C ASP A 94 -42.15 20.65 59.34
N VAL A 95 -42.22 19.65 58.45
CA VAL A 95 -42.85 18.35 58.72
C VAL A 95 -41.89 17.43 59.46
N SER A 96 -40.68 17.24 58.93
CA SER A 96 -39.66 16.39 59.56
C SER A 96 -38.95 17.07 60.73
N LYS A 97 -39.07 18.39 60.86
CA LYS A 97 -38.32 19.21 61.83
C LYS A 97 -36.80 19.03 61.68
N ASP A 98 -36.35 18.92 60.44
CA ASP A 98 -34.94 18.78 60.09
C ASP A 98 -34.60 19.52 58.78
N TRP A 99 -33.31 19.71 58.51
CA TRP A 99 -32.83 20.34 57.28
C TRP A 99 -32.91 19.37 56.11
N LYS A 100 -33.63 19.75 55.06
CA LYS A 100 -33.62 19.04 53.79
C LYS A 100 -32.30 19.27 53.08
N ARG A 101 -31.62 18.18 52.70
CA ARG A 101 -30.35 18.18 51.98
C ARG A 101 -30.50 17.73 50.54
N ASN A 102 -29.64 18.24 49.66
CA ASN A 102 -29.58 17.84 48.24
C ASN A 102 -28.18 17.35 47.86
N GLU A 103 -28.09 16.58 46.78
CA GLU A 103 -26.85 15.99 46.29
C GLU A 103 -26.14 15.09 47.32
N LYS A 104 -26.87 14.10 47.86
CA LYS A 104 -26.25 13.05 48.71
C LYS A 104 -25.12 12.35 47.96
N ASN A 105 -24.01 12.08 48.65
CA ASN A 105 -22.77 11.54 48.08
C ASN A 105 -22.09 12.44 47.03
N MET A 106 -22.23 13.76 47.13
CA MET A 106 -21.59 14.69 46.20
C MET A 106 -20.06 14.71 46.33
N SER A 107 -19.39 14.95 45.22
CA SER A 107 -17.93 15.18 45.17
C SER A 107 -17.61 16.60 45.63
N ILE A 108 -16.70 16.74 46.58
CA ILE A 108 -16.27 18.01 47.17
C ILE A 108 -14.75 18.15 47.14
N GLY A 109 -14.29 19.40 47.12
CA GLY A 109 -12.90 19.77 47.32
C GLY A 109 -12.68 20.21 48.75
N LEU A 110 -11.54 19.82 49.33
CA LEU A 110 -11.06 20.24 50.64
C LEU A 110 -9.74 20.98 50.47
N LYS A 111 -9.68 22.21 50.97
CA LYS A 111 -8.45 22.98 50.98
C LYS A 111 -7.98 23.19 52.42
N ILE A 112 -6.78 22.71 52.73
CA ILE A 112 -6.12 22.96 54.03
C ILE A 112 -5.93 24.46 54.23
N ILE A 113 -6.14 24.88 55.47
CA ILE A 113 -5.95 26.24 55.94
C ILE A 113 -4.77 26.22 56.90
N ASP A 114 -3.70 26.93 56.56
CA ASP A 114 -2.44 26.91 57.32
C ASP A 114 -2.57 27.55 58.72
N ASN A 115 -3.48 28.52 58.88
CA ASN A 115 -3.75 29.18 60.16
C ASN A 115 -5.27 29.40 60.38
N PRO A 116 -5.87 28.83 61.45
CA PRO A 116 -7.30 28.98 61.74
C PRO A 116 -7.76 30.44 61.94
N ALA A 117 -6.85 31.35 62.32
CA ALA A 117 -7.15 32.77 62.46
C ALA A 117 -7.35 33.49 61.12
N ASP A 118 -6.93 32.90 60.01
CA ASP A 118 -7.09 33.46 58.67
C ASP A 118 -8.51 33.24 58.11
N ILE A 119 -9.33 32.43 58.78
CA ILE A 119 -10.69 32.07 58.39
C ILE A 119 -11.65 33.23 58.70
N THR A 120 -11.64 34.23 57.83
CA THR A 120 -12.53 35.39 57.87
C THR A 120 -13.63 35.30 56.81
N LEU A 121 -14.70 36.10 56.94
CA LEU A 121 -15.72 36.25 55.88
C LEU A 121 -15.09 36.69 54.54
N GLU A 122 -14.02 37.48 54.57
CA GLU A 122 -13.28 37.90 53.38
C GLU A 122 -12.50 36.75 52.73
N PHE A 123 -11.87 35.88 53.55
CA PHE A 123 -11.23 34.66 53.07
C PHE A 123 -12.24 33.69 52.45
N MET A 124 -13.38 33.49 53.11
CA MET A 124 -14.49 32.68 52.59
C MET A 124 -15.04 33.27 51.29
N TYR A 125 -15.17 34.59 51.19
CA TYR A 125 -15.57 35.27 49.96
C TYR A 125 -14.56 35.05 48.82
N LYS A 126 -13.26 35.16 49.10
CA LYS A 126 -12.19 34.88 48.11
C LYS A 126 -12.22 33.44 47.60
N ILE A 127 -12.58 32.47 48.43
CA ILE A 127 -12.77 31.07 48.02
C ILE A 127 -14.12 30.90 47.31
N SER A 128 -15.15 31.67 47.68
CA SER A 128 -16.49 31.57 47.10
C SER A 128 -16.65 32.25 45.75
N VAL A 129 -15.72 33.11 45.34
CA VAL A 129 -15.72 33.74 44.01
C VAL A 129 -15.58 32.70 42.88
N PRO A 130 -14.68 31.70 42.97
CA PRO A 130 -14.61 30.61 41.99
C PRO A 130 -15.42 29.35 42.33
N TYR A 131 -15.86 29.13 43.58
CA TYR A 131 -16.51 27.88 44.00
C TYR A 131 -17.74 28.13 44.89
N LYS A 132 -18.72 27.22 44.90
CA LYS A 132 -19.74 27.24 45.97
C LYS A 132 -19.08 26.66 47.23
N VAL A 133 -18.98 27.44 48.29
CA VAL A 133 -18.43 26.99 49.58
C VAL A 133 -19.57 26.50 50.44
N TYR A 134 -19.47 25.26 50.94
CA TYR A 134 -20.50 24.64 51.75
C TYR A 134 -20.22 24.77 53.24
N GLY A 135 -18.95 24.73 53.64
CA GLY A 135 -18.65 24.66 55.06
C GLY A 135 -17.18 24.51 55.39
N ILE A 136 -16.95 24.16 56.64
CA ILE A 136 -15.62 23.91 57.21
C ILE A 136 -15.66 22.54 57.89
N THR A 137 -14.57 21.79 57.75
CA THR A 137 -14.32 20.55 58.47
C THR A 137 -12.96 20.60 59.15
N GLN A 138 -12.67 19.64 60.03
CA GLN A 138 -11.35 19.48 60.62
C GLN A 138 -10.92 18.03 60.52
N ASP A 139 -9.71 17.83 60.03
CA ASP A 139 -9.08 16.52 60.04
C ASP A 139 -8.84 16.07 61.51
N PRO A 140 -9.41 14.95 61.96
CA PRO A 140 -9.24 14.47 63.32
C PRO A 140 -7.81 14.04 63.64
N GLU A 141 -7.01 13.64 62.64
CA GLU A 141 -5.62 13.21 62.79
C GLU A 141 -4.67 14.42 62.78
N THR A 142 -4.71 15.22 61.72
CA THR A 142 -3.76 16.34 61.56
C THR A 142 -4.16 17.61 62.32
N LYS A 143 -5.41 17.68 62.80
CA LYS A 143 -6.04 18.86 63.42
C LYS A 143 -6.15 20.08 62.50
N ASN A 144 -5.83 19.93 61.22
CA ASN A 144 -5.95 20.99 60.23
C ASN A 144 -7.41 21.26 59.89
N TYR A 145 -7.78 22.54 59.84
CA TYR A 145 -9.07 22.97 59.33
C TYR A 145 -9.04 23.03 57.81
N MET A 146 -10.14 22.61 57.18
CA MET A 146 -10.29 22.58 55.73
C MET A 146 -11.59 23.23 55.31
N VAL A 147 -11.52 24.07 54.25
CA VAL A 147 -12.72 24.60 53.61
C VAL A 147 -13.29 23.55 52.66
N VAL A 148 -14.58 23.30 52.76
CA VAL A 148 -15.36 22.39 51.91
C VAL A 148 -16.04 23.19 50.81
N PHE A 149 -15.73 22.89 49.55
CA PHE A 149 -16.28 23.59 48.39
C PHE A 149 -16.64 22.64 47.23
N ASP A 150 -17.45 23.13 46.29
CA ASP A 150 -17.88 22.41 45.10
C ASP A 150 -16.69 22.16 44.15
N ALA A 151 -16.29 20.88 44.04
CA ALA A 151 -15.20 20.46 43.18
C ALA A 151 -15.58 20.40 41.69
N ASN A 152 -16.87 20.52 41.36
CA ASN A 152 -17.35 20.32 40.00
C ASN A 152 -17.27 21.61 39.16
N LYS A 153 -17.01 22.76 39.78
CA LYS A 153 -16.90 24.05 39.08
C LYS A 153 -15.45 24.40 38.76
N CYS A 154 -15.19 24.72 37.50
CA CYS A 154 -13.87 25.14 37.05
C CYS A 154 -13.57 26.59 37.45
N LYS A 155 -12.40 26.85 38.04
CA LYS A 155 -11.93 28.22 38.36
C LYS A 155 -11.94 29.18 37.15
N LYS A 156 -11.66 28.68 35.95
CA LYS A 156 -11.58 29.48 34.72
C LYS A 156 -12.95 29.71 34.08
N CYS A 157 -13.80 28.67 34.05
CA CYS A 157 -15.04 28.69 33.27
C CYS A 157 -16.30 28.92 34.13
N ASN A 158 -16.19 28.81 35.46
CA ASN A 158 -17.29 28.88 36.43
C ASN A 158 -18.46 27.90 36.15
N ILE A 159 -18.19 26.87 35.36
CA ILE A 159 -19.08 25.76 35.01
C ILE A 159 -18.30 24.45 35.11
N GLU A 160 -19.02 23.32 35.10
CA GLU A 160 -18.38 22.03 34.86
C GLU A 160 -17.82 21.99 33.43
N CYS A 161 -16.56 21.57 33.30
CA CYS A 161 -15.87 21.51 32.02
C CYS A 161 -14.96 20.27 31.94
N ASN A 162 -14.27 20.08 30.82
CA ASN A 162 -13.41 18.91 30.66
C ASN A 162 -12.26 18.85 31.68
N ALA A 163 -11.70 19.99 32.12
CA ALA A 163 -10.65 20.02 33.13
C ALA A 163 -11.14 19.48 34.48
N THR A 164 -12.36 19.83 34.90
CA THR A 164 -12.95 19.32 36.15
C THR A 164 -13.29 17.83 36.03
N ARG A 165 -13.77 17.39 34.86
CA ARG A 165 -14.02 15.96 34.56
C ARG A 165 -12.75 15.13 34.57
N PHE A 166 -11.66 15.62 33.98
CA PHE A 166 -10.34 14.98 34.07
C PHE A 166 -9.87 14.89 35.52
N GLN A 167 -9.96 16.00 36.27
CA GLN A 167 -9.55 16.06 37.67
C GLN A 167 -10.25 15.00 38.54
N GLN A 168 -11.55 14.78 38.33
CA GLN A 168 -12.30 13.73 39.02
C GLN A 168 -11.81 12.31 38.69
N LYS A 169 -11.23 12.10 37.51
CA LYS A 169 -10.77 10.79 37.00
C LYS A 169 -9.29 10.50 37.26
N PHE A 170 -8.50 11.44 37.79
CA PHE A 170 -7.07 11.21 38.09
C PHE A 170 -6.82 10.06 39.05
N VAL A 171 -7.81 9.73 39.90
CA VAL A 171 -7.72 8.59 40.82
C VAL A 171 -7.86 7.22 40.13
N ASN A 172 -8.22 7.19 38.85
CA ASN A 172 -8.52 5.95 38.12
C ASN A 172 -7.30 5.37 37.38
N TRP A 173 -6.19 6.10 37.29
CA TRP A 173 -4.98 5.66 36.62
C TRP A 173 -3.73 6.25 37.29
N THR A 174 -2.61 5.55 37.16
CA THR A 174 -1.27 6.05 37.49
C THR A 174 -0.28 5.33 36.58
N SER A 175 0.76 6.03 36.16
CA SER A 175 1.90 5.46 35.43
C SER A 175 2.93 4.80 36.34
N GLY A 176 2.81 4.99 37.67
CA GLY A 176 3.83 4.63 38.65
C GLY A 176 5.00 5.62 38.74
N ASN A 177 5.01 6.68 37.94
CA ASN A 177 6.00 7.76 37.96
C ASN A 177 5.30 9.11 38.15
N ASN A 178 5.67 9.84 39.21
CA ASN A 178 5.03 11.10 39.59
C ASN A 178 5.22 12.22 38.56
N ASP A 179 6.35 12.25 37.85
CA ASP A 179 6.65 13.29 36.86
C ASP A 179 5.83 13.07 35.58
N ILE A 180 5.68 11.80 35.15
CA ILE A 180 4.81 11.42 34.03
C ILE A 180 3.34 11.67 34.37
N ASP A 181 2.91 11.28 35.57
CA ASP A 181 1.54 11.53 36.04
C ASP A 181 1.26 13.04 36.06
N LYS A 182 2.20 13.84 36.55
CA LYS A 182 2.11 15.30 36.56
C LYS A 182 2.01 15.87 35.15
N LEU A 183 2.87 15.46 34.21
CA LEU A 183 2.84 15.94 32.84
C LEU A 183 1.48 15.67 32.16
N ILE A 184 0.98 14.44 32.26
CA ILE A 184 -0.30 14.04 31.67
C ILE A 184 -1.44 14.84 32.31
N GLN A 185 -1.44 14.97 33.65
CA GLN A 185 -2.46 15.75 34.36
C GLN A 185 -2.43 17.24 34.01
N GLU A 186 -1.26 17.87 33.91
CA GLU A 186 -1.11 19.27 33.50
C GLU A 186 -1.65 19.50 32.08
N SER A 187 -1.35 18.57 31.15
CA SER A 187 -1.94 18.57 29.81
C SER A 187 -3.46 18.50 29.86
N GLN A 188 -4.03 17.59 30.65
CA GLN A 188 -5.46 17.38 30.79
C GLN A 188 -6.19 18.58 31.43
N LEU A 189 -5.63 19.17 32.50
CA LEU A 189 -6.18 20.34 33.19
C LEU A 189 -6.22 21.60 32.33
N SER A 190 -5.40 21.67 31.27
CA SER A 190 -5.40 22.78 30.33
C SER A 190 -6.64 22.82 29.42
N THR A 191 -7.44 21.76 29.38
CA THR A 191 -8.56 21.61 28.43
C THR A 191 -9.92 21.79 29.06
N HIS A 192 -10.73 22.67 28.48
CA HIS A 192 -12.05 23.01 28.98
C HIS A 192 -13.16 22.58 28.03
N PHE A 193 -12.89 22.48 26.73
CA PHE A 193 -13.87 22.18 25.69
C PHE A 193 -13.60 20.86 24.96
N ASN A 194 -14.63 20.25 24.35
CA ASN A 194 -14.51 18.95 23.67
C ASN A 194 -13.54 18.97 22.48
N TYR A 195 -13.47 20.06 21.71
CA TYR A 195 -12.55 20.16 20.56
C TYR A 195 -11.06 20.20 20.97
N GLU A 196 -10.76 20.41 22.26
CA GLU A 196 -9.40 20.44 22.80
C GLU A 196 -8.95 19.03 23.26
N VAL A 197 -9.89 18.15 23.61
CA VAL A 197 -9.63 16.80 24.13
C VAL A 197 -8.74 15.97 23.20
N PRO A 198 -8.90 15.97 21.87
CA PRO A 198 -7.99 15.19 21.02
C PRO A 198 -6.52 15.63 21.07
N LYS A 199 -6.18 16.76 21.71
CA LYS A 199 -4.81 17.28 21.82
C LYS A 199 -4.14 16.97 23.17
N VAL A 200 -4.88 16.42 24.14
CA VAL A 200 -4.29 16.13 25.46
C VAL A 200 -3.52 14.82 25.46
N LEU A 201 -2.54 14.75 26.35
CA LEU A 201 -1.86 13.50 26.66
C LEU A 201 -2.78 12.58 27.47
N GLU A 202 -2.65 11.29 27.20
CA GLU A 202 -3.33 10.23 27.93
C GLU A 202 -2.32 9.19 28.43
N TRP A 203 -2.60 8.61 29.61
CA TRP A 203 -1.95 7.37 30.00
C TRP A 203 -2.59 6.20 29.26
N ILE A 204 -1.83 5.54 28.39
CA ILE A 204 -2.31 4.45 27.54
C ILE A 204 -1.85 3.12 28.14
N PRO A 205 -2.75 2.33 28.75
CA PRO A 205 -2.38 1.04 29.32
C PRO A 205 -1.87 0.09 28.24
N ASN A 206 -0.70 -0.53 28.45
CA ASN A 206 -0.11 -1.42 27.46
C ASN A 206 -1.02 -2.60 27.04
N ARG A 207 -1.98 -3.00 27.90
CA ARG A 207 -3.00 -4.01 27.57
C ARG A 207 -3.84 -3.66 26.34
N GLY A 208 -3.98 -2.38 26.00
CA GLY A 208 -4.69 -1.91 24.80
C GLY A 208 -3.81 -1.83 23.56
N LEU A 209 -2.51 -2.14 23.67
CA LEU A 209 -1.54 -2.11 22.57
C LEU A 209 -1.20 -3.55 22.15
N HIS A 210 -1.73 -3.96 21.00
CA HIS A 210 -1.56 -5.31 20.49
C HIS A 210 -0.48 -5.41 19.43
N GLY A 211 0.26 -6.53 19.52
CA GLY A 211 1.34 -6.88 18.63
C GLY A 211 2.34 -5.74 18.51
N ILE A 212 3.17 -5.56 19.52
CA ILE A 212 4.26 -4.58 19.52
C ILE A 212 5.42 -5.21 18.74
N LYS A 213 5.99 -4.50 17.75
CA LYS A 213 7.21 -4.93 17.04
C LYS A 213 8.22 -3.79 16.94
N LYS A 214 9.48 -4.09 17.23
CA LYS A 214 10.62 -3.17 17.08
C LYS A 214 11.08 -3.12 15.62
N TYR A 215 11.45 -1.95 15.13
CA TYR A 215 12.23 -1.82 13.90
C TYR A 215 13.68 -2.27 14.15
N LYS A 216 14.23 -3.09 13.25
CA LYS A 216 15.58 -3.66 13.39
C LYS A 216 16.68 -2.58 13.38
N PHE A 217 16.42 -1.43 12.73
CA PHE A 217 17.35 -0.31 12.57
C PHE A 217 16.93 0.99 13.29
N SER A 218 15.91 0.95 14.16
CA SER A 218 15.54 2.11 14.97
C SER A 218 14.98 1.74 16.35
N GLU A 219 15.10 2.64 17.32
CA GLU A 219 14.51 2.56 18.67
C GLU A 219 12.99 2.83 18.66
N VAL A 220 12.30 2.40 17.60
CA VAL A 220 10.89 2.67 17.35
C VAL A 220 10.14 1.35 17.27
N TYR A 221 8.98 1.29 17.92
CA TYR A 221 8.05 0.17 17.86
C TYR A 221 6.74 0.60 17.21
N LYS A 222 5.94 -0.35 16.75
CA LYS A 222 4.58 -0.10 16.25
C LYS A 222 3.60 -1.07 16.88
N ALA A 223 2.41 -0.57 17.22
CA ALA A 223 1.35 -1.32 17.87
C ALA A 223 -0.02 -0.98 17.29
N ASN A 224 -0.99 -1.88 17.45
CA ASN A 224 -2.39 -1.59 17.22
C ASN A 224 -3.04 -1.17 18.55
N TRP A 225 -3.54 0.07 18.63
CA TRP A 225 -4.23 0.59 19.79
C TRP A 225 -5.75 0.41 19.64
N VAL A 226 -6.30 -0.55 20.40
CA VAL A 226 -7.72 -0.96 20.26
C VAL A 226 -8.70 0.10 20.72
N ASP A 227 -8.37 0.80 21.81
CA ASP A 227 -9.28 1.80 22.40
C ASP A 227 -9.43 3.02 21.50
N GLY A 228 -8.40 3.35 20.72
CA GLY A 228 -8.39 4.53 19.87
C GLY A 228 -8.23 5.84 20.64
N LYS A 229 -8.16 6.94 19.89
CA LYS A 229 -7.87 8.26 20.47
C LYS A 229 -9.06 8.80 21.27
N MET A 230 -8.79 9.44 22.39
CA MET A 230 -9.80 10.17 23.16
C MET A 230 -10.37 11.34 22.34
N SER A 231 -11.69 11.54 22.35
CA SER A 231 -12.34 12.55 21.50
C SER A 231 -13.26 13.54 22.21
N HIS A 232 -14.19 13.08 23.05
CA HIS A 232 -15.14 13.95 23.76
C HIS A 232 -15.60 13.30 25.05
N TRP A 233 -16.22 14.07 25.94
CA TRP A 233 -16.90 13.51 27.10
C TRP A 233 -18.30 13.01 26.73
N ASP A 234 -18.63 11.78 27.11
CA ASP A 234 -19.95 11.18 26.97
C ASP A 234 -20.71 11.25 28.30
N ASP A 235 -21.72 12.12 28.37
CA ASP A 235 -22.54 12.33 29.57
C ASP A 235 -23.40 11.09 29.92
N ASN A 236 -23.72 10.22 28.96
CA ASN A 236 -24.52 9.02 29.23
C ASN A 236 -23.68 7.95 29.93
N ASN A 237 -22.45 7.75 29.44
CA ASN A 237 -21.54 6.72 29.95
C ASN A 237 -20.62 7.23 31.07
N GLN A 238 -20.65 8.54 31.36
CA GLN A 238 -19.80 9.20 32.36
C GLN A 238 -18.31 8.87 32.14
N ASN A 239 -17.90 8.84 30.87
CA ASN A 239 -16.58 8.42 30.43
C ASN A 239 -16.19 9.13 29.12
N TRP A 240 -14.91 9.03 28.75
CA TRP A 240 -14.40 9.63 27.52
C TRP A 240 -14.74 8.77 26.29
N GLY A 241 -15.45 9.38 25.34
CA GLY A 241 -15.68 8.84 24.01
C GLY A 241 -14.37 8.67 23.23
N ARG A 242 -14.34 7.64 22.38
CA ARG A 242 -13.18 7.23 21.59
C ARG A 242 -13.47 7.36 20.10
N ASP A 243 -12.54 7.93 19.36
CA ASP A 243 -12.56 7.97 17.91
C ASP A 243 -11.61 6.92 17.33
N LYS A 244 -12.02 6.29 16.23
CA LYS A 244 -11.21 5.34 15.44
C LYS A 244 -10.63 4.22 16.33
N GLN A 245 -11.48 3.28 16.71
CA GLN A 245 -11.05 2.06 17.39
C GLN A 245 -10.09 1.27 16.49
N SER A 246 -9.10 0.61 17.09
CA SER A 246 -8.04 -0.14 16.38
C SER A 246 -7.23 0.69 15.39
N ILE A 247 -6.52 1.71 15.89
CA ILE A 247 -5.58 2.51 15.10
C ILE A 247 -4.14 2.03 15.28
N PHE A 248 -3.37 2.07 14.20
CA PHE A 248 -1.92 1.91 14.29
C PHE A 248 -1.29 3.13 14.95
N VAL A 249 -0.35 2.88 15.87
CA VAL A 249 0.42 3.90 16.57
C VAL A 249 1.89 3.53 16.59
N ILE A 250 2.73 4.56 16.58
CA ILE A 250 4.18 4.43 16.73
C ILE A 250 4.50 4.59 18.22
N LEU A 251 5.37 3.74 18.76
CA LEU A 251 5.89 3.84 20.13
C LEU A 251 7.38 4.16 20.06
N LYS A 252 7.83 5.19 20.75
CA LYS A 252 9.25 5.55 20.81
C LYS A 252 9.76 5.42 22.25
N THR A 253 10.83 4.66 22.46
CA THR A 253 11.42 4.46 23.81
C THR A 253 11.88 5.78 24.40
N LEU A 254 11.68 5.94 25.71
CA LEU A 254 12.21 7.03 26.51
C LEU A 254 13.46 6.57 27.25
N ASN A 255 14.61 7.20 26.96
CA ASN A 255 15.89 6.83 27.56
C ASN A 255 16.04 7.32 29.02
N ASP A 256 15.31 8.37 29.42
CA ASP A 256 15.24 8.86 30.79
C ASP A 256 13.84 9.42 31.12
N PRO A 257 13.07 8.83 32.07
CA PRO A 257 11.79 9.36 32.49
C PRO A 257 11.86 10.76 33.13
N ALA A 258 13.01 11.14 33.71
CA ALA A 258 13.21 12.45 34.35
C ALA A 258 13.45 13.58 33.34
N SER A 259 13.77 13.27 32.08
CA SER A 259 13.97 14.27 31.02
C SER A 259 12.68 14.69 30.31
N ILE A 260 11.52 14.16 30.72
CA ILE A 260 10.23 14.40 30.07
C ILE A 260 9.67 15.74 30.53
N THR A 261 9.97 16.80 29.78
CA THR A 261 9.37 18.13 29.96
C THR A 261 8.31 18.39 28.88
N SER A 262 7.48 19.42 29.10
CA SER A 262 6.56 19.93 28.07
C SER A 262 7.31 20.39 26.80
N GLU A 263 8.57 20.82 26.92
CA GLU A 263 9.44 21.17 25.80
C GLU A 263 9.81 19.94 24.95
N PHE A 264 10.16 18.82 25.59
CA PHE A 264 10.47 17.56 24.91
C PHE A 264 9.26 16.98 24.15
N ILE A 265 8.06 17.06 24.74
CA ILE A 265 6.82 16.66 24.03
C ILE A 265 6.58 17.54 22.81
N ASN A 266 6.80 18.86 22.92
CA ASN A 266 6.65 19.78 21.79
C ASN A 266 7.67 19.51 20.67
N GLU A 267 8.90 19.13 21.01
CA GLU A 267 9.94 18.75 20.04
C GLU A 267 9.52 17.51 19.23
N ILE A 268 9.02 16.46 19.91
CA ILE A 268 8.52 15.24 19.23
C ILE A 268 7.20 15.51 18.49
N SER A 269 6.45 16.54 18.90
CA SER A 269 5.17 16.92 18.30
C SER A 269 5.29 17.57 16.92
N ALA A 270 6.48 18.00 16.51
CA ALA A 270 6.66 18.75 15.26
C ALA A 270 6.34 17.94 13.98
N PRO A 271 6.73 16.64 13.85
CA PRO A 271 6.27 15.78 12.76
C PRO A 271 5.12 14.82 13.14
N HIS A 272 4.92 14.53 14.42
CA HIS A 272 3.94 13.53 14.87
C HIS A 272 2.98 14.09 15.90
N LYS A 273 1.72 13.67 15.85
CA LYS A 273 0.79 13.93 16.95
C LYS A 273 1.06 12.95 18.08
N VAL A 274 1.41 13.48 19.26
CA VAL A 274 1.52 12.69 20.49
C VAL A 274 0.13 12.43 21.06
N TYR A 275 -0.22 11.16 21.25
CA TYR A 275 -1.47 10.76 21.91
C TYR A 275 -1.31 10.57 23.40
N GLY A 276 -0.13 10.11 23.85
CA GLY A 276 0.03 9.73 25.24
C GLY A 276 1.33 9.02 25.54
N ILE A 277 1.39 8.44 26.72
CA ILE A 277 2.55 7.69 27.22
C ILE A 277 2.06 6.31 27.66
N THR A 278 2.88 5.30 27.40
CA THR A 278 2.68 3.92 27.87
C THR A 278 3.94 3.41 28.55
N GLN A 279 3.90 2.22 29.13
CA GLN A 279 5.05 1.54 29.70
C GLN A 279 5.14 0.12 29.18
N ASN A 280 6.33 -0.28 28.75
CA ASN A 280 6.61 -1.65 28.38
C ASN A 280 6.51 -2.54 29.63
N PRO A 281 5.64 -3.55 29.67
CA PRO A 281 5.46 -4.38 30.85
C PRO A 281 6.68 -5.25 31.17
N GLU A 282 7.49 -5.58 30.15
CA GLU A 282 8.69 -6.42 30.27
C GLU A 282 9.91 -5.60 30.68
N THR A 283 10.24 -4.54 29.92
CA THR A 283 11.45 -3.74 30.17
C THR A 283 11.26 -2.66 31.24
N LYS A 284 10.01 -2.30 31.56
CA LYS A 284 9.61 -1.16 32.40
C LYS A 284 9.95 0.22 31.82
N ASP A 285 10.46 0.27 30.59
CA ASP A 285 10.72 1.52 29.89
C ASP A 285 9.40 2.22 29.53
N TYR A 286 9.39 3.53 29.69
CA TYR A 286 8.28 4.36 29.22
C TYR A 286 8.43 4.58 27.70
N MET A 287 7.31 4.66 27.00
CA MET A 287 7.28 4.91 25.55
C MET A 287 6.23 5.98 25.22
N VAL A 288 6.56 6.88 24.31
CA VAL A 288 5.62 7.88 23.78
C VAL A 288 4.80 7.24 22.67
N VAL A 289 3.48 7.40 22.73
CA VAL A 289 2.53 6.91 21.72
C VAL A 289 2.23 8.03 20.73
N LEU A 290 2.60 7.81 19.47
CA LEU A 290 2.54 8.76 18.37
C LEU A 290 1.56 8.28 17.28
N ASN A 291 1.02 9.21 16.50
CA ASN A 291 0.24 8.86 15.32
C ASN A 291 1.08 8.15 14.24
N ASP A 292 0.44 7.25 13.50
CA ASP A 292 1.05 6.51 12.40
C ASP A 292 1.09 7.36 11.11
N MET A 293 1.88 8.44 11.13
CA MET A 293 2.17 9.29 9.98
C MET A 293 3.60 9.08 9.49
N CYS A 294 3.80 9.35 8.20
CA CYS A 294 5.11 9.17 7.58
C CYS A 294 5.94 10.43 7.83
N GLU A 295 7.10 10.30 8.47
CA GLU A 295 8.02 11.43 8.70
C GLU A 295 8.36 12.20 7.41
N LYS A 296 8.50 11.49 6.30
CA LYS A 296 8.87 12.08 5.00
C LYS A 296 7.71 12.79 4.30
N CYS A 297 6.48 12.31 4.48
CA CYS A 297 5.32 12.78 3.70
C CYS A 297 4.33 13.60 4.53
N GLU A 298 4.48 13.61 5.86
CA GLU A 298 3.57 14.22 6.82
C GLU A 298 2.11 13.72 6.70
N GLU A 299 1.92 12.55 6.07
CA GLU A 299 0.63 11.93 5.82
C GLU A 299 0.73 10.38 5.86
N VAL A 300 -0.42 9.71 5.79
CA VAL A 300 -0.47 8.25 5.59
C VAL A 300 -0.19 7.96 4.12
N CYS A 301 1.00 7.44 3.82
CA CYS A 301 1.43 7.10 2.45
C CYS A 301 1.57 5.58 2.23
N ASN A 302 1.96 5.15 1.03
CA ASN A 302 2.02 3.73 0.67
C ASN A 302 2.99 2.93 1.55
N SER A 303 4.11 3.51 1.99
CA SER A 303 5.08 2.82 2.85
C SER A 303 4.45 2.40 4.18
N ILE A 304 3.61 3.26 4.76
CA ILE A 304 2.84 2.96 5.97
C ILE A 304 1.84 1.83 5.71
N GLN A 305 1.16 1.84 4.56
CA GLN A 305 0.18 0.81 4.21
C GLN A 305 0.85 -0.56 3.97
N PHE A 306 2.01 -0.59 3.32
CA PHE A 306 2.78 -1.82 3.19
C PHE A 306 3.22 -2.34 4.55
N GLN A 307 3.74 -1.46 5.40
CA GLN A 307 4.20 -1.82 6.72
C GLN A 307 3.11 -2.46 7.59
N ARG A 308 1.86 -2.01 7.46
CA ARG A 308 0.71 -2.62 8.15
C ARG A 308 0.49 -4.10 7.78
N ASN A 309 0.94 -4.52 6.60
CA ASN A 309 0.80 -5.87 6.08
C ASN A 309 2.00 -6.80 6.30
N PHE A 310 3.12 -6.34 6.89
CA PHE A 310 4.32 -7.17 7.08
C PHE A 310 4.12 -8.42 7.94
N ARG A 311 2.99 -8.53 8.68
CA ARG A 311 2.65 -9.72 9.47
C ARG A 311 1.88 -10.78 8.70
N ASN A 312 1.35 -10.40 7.53
CA ASN A 312 0.43 -11.24 6.78
C ASN A 312 1.17 -12.17 5.80
N TRP A 313 2.49 -12.01 5.65
CA TRP A 313 3.31 -12.83 4.78
C TRP A 313 4.73 -13.00 5.33
N THR A 314 5.38 -14.09 4.92
CA THR A 314 6.82 -14.33 5.06
C THR A 314 7.25 -15.24 3.93
N SER A 315 8.46 -15.03 3.43
CA SER A 315 9.09 -15.89 2.43
C SER A 315 9.73 -17.14 3.06
N GLY A 316 9.83 -17.19 4.38
CA GLY A 316 10.61 -18.18 5.13
C GLY A 316 12.13 -17.96 5.09
N ASN A 317 12.60 -16.84 4.51
CA ASN A 317 13.98 -16.39 4.53
C ASN A 317 14.02 -14.91 4.99
N ASN A 318 14.79 -14.64 6.04
CA ASN A 318 14.82 -13.31 6.66
C ASN A 318 15.44 -12.24 5.75
N ASP A 319 16.44 -12.59 4.95
CA ASP A 319 17.14 -11.66 4.07
C ASP A 319 16.23 -11.22 2.90
N ILE A 320 15.45 -12.16 2.36
CA ILE A 320 14.43 -11.85 1.33
C ILE A 320 13.28 -11.04 1.92
N ASP A 321 12.81 -11.39 3.13
CA ASP A 321 11.78 -10.62 3.81
C ASP A 321 12.25 -9.18 4.04
N GLU A 322 13.51 -9.00 4.46
CA GLU A 322 14.16 -7.71 4.68
C GLU A 322 14.27 -6.90 3.38
N LEU A 323 14.77 -7.49 2.29
CA LEU A 323 14.88 -6.84 0.98
C LEU A 323 13.51 -6.33 0.46
N ILE A 324 12.48 -7.17 0.55
CA ILE A 324 11.13 -6.79 0.11
C ILE A 324 10.58 -5.67 1.00
N GLN A 325 10.75 -5.77 2.32
CA GLN A 325 10.29 -4.76 3.26
C GLN A 325 11.02 -3.42 3.08
N GLU A 326 12.33 -3.41 2.85
CA GLU A 326 13.10 -2.19 2.55
C GLU A 326 12.61 -1.48 1.29
N SER A 327 12.37 -2.26 0.22
CA SER A 327 11.77 -1.76 -1.01
C SER A 327 10.37 -1.16 -0.77
N GLN A 328 9.54 -1.84 0.02
CA GLN A 328 8.20 -1.37 0.39
C GLN A 328 8.20 -0.12 1.27
N LEU A 329 9.14 -0.01 2.21
CA LEU A 329 9.31 1.17 3.07
C LEU A 329 9.78 2.40 2.29
N SER A 330 10.53 2.18 1.20
CA SER A 330 10.99 3.25 0.31
C SER A 330 9.90 3.79 -0.62
N ALA A 331 8.81 3.05 -0.79
CA ALA A 331 7.72 3.36 -1.71
C ALA A 331 6.66 4.25 -1.07
N HIS A 332 6.83 5.58 -1.11
CA HIS A 332 5.90 6.53 -0.49
C HIS A 332 4.68 6.87 -1.36
N HIS A 333 4.90 7.39 -2.56
CA HIS A 333 3.81 7.86 -3.44
C HIS A 333 3.49 6.87 -4.57
N ASN A 334 4.44 6.04 -4.96
CA ASN A 334 4.27 5.06 -6.03
C ASN A 334 4.45 3.65 -5.47
N ALA A 335 3.35 2.91 -5.27
CA ALA A 335 3.42 1.54 -4.77
C ALA A 335 4.00 0.56 -5.80
N SER A 336 3.96 0.90 -7.09
CA SER A 336 4.40 0.01 -8.17
C SER A 336 5.92 -0.14 -8.30
N THR A 337 6.69 0.60 -7.50
CA THR A 337 8.16 0.46 -7.38
C THR A 337 8.57 -0.46 -6.24
N ALA A 338 7.63 -0.83 -5.37
CA ALA A 338 7.91 -1.75 -4.27
C ALA A 338 7.95 -3.19 -4.78
N LEU A 339 8.91 -3.96 -4.27
CA LEU A 339 8.92 -5.40 -4.44
C LEU A 339 7.76 -6.04 -3.67
N GLU A 340 7.20 -7.11 -4.23
CA GLU A 340 6.13 -7.90 -3.62
C GLU A 340 6.59 -9.33 -3.33
N TRP A 341 6.18 -9.89 -2.19
CA TRP A 341 6.20 -11.33 -2.01
C TRP A 341 4.97 -11.95 -2.64
N VAL A 342 5.17 -12.81 -3.65
CA VAL A 342 4.07 -13.46 -4.38
C VAL A 342 4.12 -14.97 -4.15
N PRO A 343 3.09 -15.58 -3.55
CA PRO A 343 3.00 -17.02 -3.43
C PRO A 343 2.97 -17.72 -4.80
N ASP A 344 3.61 -18.87 -4.92
CA ASP A 344 3.78 -19.58 -6.20
C ASP A 344 2.47 -20.04 -6.84
N TYR A 345 1.44 -20.36 -6.03
CA TYR A 345 0.10 -20.70 -6.52
C TYR A 345 -0.63 -19.55 -7.24
N ARG A 346 -0.06 -18.34 -7.23
CA ARG A 346 -0.57 -17.20 -8.02
C ARG A 346 -0.08 -17.20 -9.47
N PHE A 347 0.77 -18.16 -9.84
CA PHE A 347 1.24 -18.37 -11.20
C PHE A 347 0.63 -19.63 -11.83
N TYR A 348 0.32 -19.55 -13.12
CA TYR A 348 -0.12 -20.69 -13.92
C TYR A 348 0.54 -20.66 -15.30
N ASP A 349 0.38 -21.75 -16.06
CA ASP A 349 1.03 -21.93 -17.36
C ASP A 349 2.55 -21.74 -17.31
N ILE A 350 3.19 -22.22 -16.24
CA ILE A 350 4.63 -22.08 -16.04
C ILE A 350 5.36 -22.96 -17.06
N VAL A 351 6.12 -22.35 -17.95
CA VAL A 351 6.92 -23.03 -18.96
C VAL A 351 8.39 -22.68 -18.76
N LYS A 352 9.26 -23.69 -18.74
CA LYS A 352 10.70 -23.47 -18.75
C LYS A 352 11.15 -23.03 -20.13
N ASP A 353 11.75 -21.85 -20.20
CA ASP A 353 12.39 -21.36 -21.39
C ASP A 353 13.85 -21.79 -21.41
N LYS A 354 14.18 -22.68 -22.36
CA LYS A 354 15.53 -23.25 -22.48
C LYS A 354 16.55 -22.26 -23.02
N LEU A 355 16.13 -21.20 -23.70
CA LEU A 355 17.03 -20.23 -24.33
C LEU A 355 17.77 -19.40 -23.28
N ASP A 356 17.03 -18.88 -22.30
CA ASP A 356 17.58 -17.99 -21.26
C ASP A 356 17.70 -18.68 -19.89
N ASN A 357 17.35 -19.97 -19.81
CA ASN A 357 17.24 -20.74 -18.57
C ASN A 357 16.38 -20.04 -17.50
N VAL A 358 15.25 -19.46 -17.93
CA VAL A 358 14.24 -18.82 -17.07
C VAL A 358 12.92 -19.58 -17.17
N TYR A 359 11.95 -19.23 -16.34
CA TYR A 359 10.57 -19.67 -16.53
C TYR A 359 9.72 -18.50 -17.00
N ARG A 360 8.66 -18.77 -17.74
CA ARG A 360 7.63 -17.80 -18.13
C ARG A 360 6.28 -18.28 -17.61
N ALA A 361 5.48 -17.37 -17.08
CA ALA A 361 4.21 -17.71 -16.45
C ALA A 361 3.19 -16.57 -16.57
N ASN A 362 1.92 -16.89 -16.35
CA ASN A 362 0.87 -15.91 -16.14
C ASN A 362 0.71 -15.63 -14.65
N TRP A 363 0.70 -14.35 -14.26
CA TRP A 363 0.48 -13.91 -12.89
C TRP A 363 -0.95 -13.40 -12.71
N ILE A 364 -1.72 -14.09 -11.85
CA ILE A 364 -3.17 -13.84 -11.68
C ILE A 364 -3.45 -12.41 -11.20
N ASP A 365 -2.73 -11.98 -10.16
CA ASP A 365 -2.98 -10.72 -9.48
C ASP A 365 -2.65 -9.49 -10.33
N GLY A 366 -1.54 -9.56 -11.06
CA GLY A 366 -0.89 -8.37 -11.60
C GLY A 366 -0.25 -7.49 -10.52
N ASN A 367 0.35 -6.39 -10.94
CA ASN A 367 1.17 -5.56 -10.07
C ASN A 367 0.32 -4.62 -9.20
N VAL A 368 0.78 -4.37 -7.97
CA VAL A 368 0.21 -3.35 -7.09
C VAL A 368 0.28 -1.97 -7.75
N SER A 369 -0.82 -1.21 -7.67
CA SER A 369 -0.92 0.14 -8.23
C SER A 369 -1.08 1.22 -7.15
N CYS A 370 -2.16 1.18 -6.37
CA CYS A 370 -2.38 2.13 -5.27
C CYS A 370 -3.26 1.54 -4.15
N TRP A 371 -3.21 2.16 -2.98
CA TRP A 371 -4.04 1.76 -1.84
C TRP A 371 -5.49 2.26 -1.99
N ASP A 372 -6.47 1.37 -1.84
CA ASP A 372 -7.89 1.73 -1.81
C ASP A 372 -8.38 1.91 -0.36
N ASN A 373 -8.62 3.16 0.03
CA ASN A 373 -9.13 3.49 1.37
C ASN A 373 -10.55 2.97 1.64
N ASN A 374 -11.37 2.71 0.62
CA ASN A 374 -12.72 2.21 0.83
C ASN A 374 -12.71 0.71 1.09
N ASN A 375 -11.90 -0.02 0.31
CA ASN A 375 -11.80 -1.48 0.40
C ASN A 375 -10.73 -1.95 1.40
N GLN A 376 -9.92 -1.03 1.94
CA GLN A 376 -8.78 -1.32 2.82
C GLN A 376 -7.85 -2.38 2.22
N ASN A 377 -7.59 -2.28 0.91
CA ASN A 377 -6.78 -3.23 0.18
C ASN A 377 -6.06 -2.57 -1.01
N TRP A 378 -5.03 -3.23 -1.55
CA TRP A 378 -4.31 -2.77 -2.73
C TRP A 378 -5.13 -2.97 -4.00
N ARG A 379 -5.23 -1.91 -4.81
CA ARG A 379 -5.62 -2.03 -6.22
C ARG A 379 -4.47 -2.65 -7.00
N ARG A 380 -4.85 -3.45 -7.99
CA ARG A 380 -3.91 -4.12 -8.88
C ARG A 380 -4.23 -3.78 -10.32
N ASP A 381 -3.17 -3.62 -11.11
CA ASP A 381 -3.24 -3.41 -12.54
C ASP A 381 -2.77 -4.66 -13.27
N LYS A 382 -3.18 -4.83 -14.53
CA LYS A 382 -2.68 -5.89 -15.43
C LYS A 382 -2.87 -7.31 -14.87
N GLN A 383 -4.07 -7.63 -14.41
CA GLN A 383 -4.42 -9.00 -14.03
C GLN A 383 -4.13 -9.99 -15.16
N ASN A 384 -3.68 -11.20 -14.82
CA ASN A 384 -3.26 -12.24 -15.77
C ASN A 384 -2.11 -11.80 -16.70
N MET A 385 -1.20 -10.95 -16.22
CA MET A 385 -0.05 -10.54 -17.02
C MET A 385 1.01 -11.64 -17.14
N PHE A 386 1.71 -11.65 -18.28
CA PHE A 386 2.88 -12.50 -18.49
C PHE A 386 4.09 -11.93 -17.76
N VAL A 387 4.83 -12.81 -17.08
CA VAL A 387 6.05 -12.49 -16.35
C VAL A 387 7.15 -13.51 -16.64
N VAL A 388 8.40 -13.08 -16.48
CA VAL A 388 9.57 -13.95 -16.47
C VAL A 388 9.94 -14.23 -15.01
N LEU A 389 10.12 -15.50 -14.66
CA LEU A 389 10.60 -15.95 -13.37
C LEU A 389 12.05 -16.38 -13.50
N LYS A 390 12.98 -15.58 -12.96
CA LYS A 390 14.42 -15.84 -13.02
C LYS A 390 14.90 -16.44 -11.69
N VAL A 391 15.49 -17.64 -11.75
CA VAL A 391 15.98 -18.35 -10.55
C VAL A 391 17.10 -17.57 -9.87
N LEU A 392 17.02 -17.50 -8.54
CA LEU A 392 18.05 -16.99 -7.65
C LEU A 392 18.86 -18.18 -7.14
N ASN A 393 20.13 -18.27 -7.56
CA ASN A 393 21.02 -19.40 -7.22
C ASN A 393 21.43 -19.40 -5.74
N ASP A 394 21.57 -18.22 -5.13
CA ASP A 394 21.84 -18.06 -3.71
C ASP A 394 20.97 -16.92 -3.14
N PRO A 395 19.98 -17.21 -2.29
CA PRO A 395 19.18 -16.19 -1.61
C PRO A 395 20.02 -15.19 -0.79
N ALA A 396 21.17 -15.64 -0.25
CA ALA A 396 22.06 -14.78 0.55
C ALA A 396 22.87 -13.80 -0.31
N SER A 397 22.96 -14.03 -1.62
CA SER A 397 23.66 -13.13 -2.55
C SER A 397 22.75 -12.03 -3.11
N VAL A 398 21.46 -12.00 -2.74
CA VAL A 398 20.50 -11.01 -3.26
C VAL A 398 20.64 -9.72 -2.45
N THR A 399 21.48 -8.82 -2.95
CA THR A 399 21.66 -7.48 -2.39
C THR A 399 20.84 -6.45 -3.17
N SER A 400 20.62 -5.27 -2.56
CA SER A 400 20.00 -4.13 -3.24
C SER A 400 20.78 -3.71 -4.50
N GLU A 401 22.09 -3.92 -4.54
CA GLU A 401 22.95 -3.67 -5.70
C GLU A 401 22.62 -4.62 -6.86
N PHE A 402 22.47 -5.92 -6.58
CA PHE A 402 22.08 -6.92 -7.58
C PHE A 402 20.69 -6.65 -8.16
N ILE A 403 19.73 -6.26 -7.32
CA ILE A 403 18.39 -5.86 -7.77
C ILE A 403 18.47 -4.62 -8.68
N ASN A 404 19.26 -3.62 -8.30
CA ASN A 404 19.43 -2.41 -9.09
C ASN A 404 20.08 -2.68 -10.45
N GLU A 405 21.02 -3.62 -10.54
CA GLU A 405 21.64 -4.05 -11.80
C GLU A 405 20.57 -4.61 -12.76
N ILE A 406 19.72 -5.52 -12.30
CA ILE A 406 18.65 -6.10 -13.12
C ILE A 406 17.60 -5.03 -13.48
N ALA A 407 17.31 -4.13 -12.53
CA ALA A 407 16.33 -3.05 -12.72
C ALA A 407 16.71 -2.07 -13.84
N THR A 408 17.95 -2.08 -14.33
CA THR A 408 18.38 -1.26 -15.48
C THR A 408 17.74 -1.68 -16.81
N SER A 409 17.36 -2.95 -16.94
CA SER A 409 16.85 -3.53 -18.20
C SER A 409 15.44 -4.10 -18.08
N HIS A 410 15.04 -4.50 -16.88
CA HIS A 410 13.75 -5.14 -16.61
C HIS A 410 13.08 -4.53 -15.39
N LYS A 411 11.75 -4.41 -15.44
CA LYS A 411 10.99 -4.08 -14.23
C LYS A 411 10.91 -5.31 -13.33
N ILE A 412 11.31 -5.14 -12.08
CA ILE A 412 11.20 -6.18 -11.04
C ILE A 412 9.93 -5.92 -10.23
N TYR A 413 9.02 -6.89 -10.23
CA TYR A 413 7.76 -6.80 -9.48
C TYR A 413 7.89 -7.37 -8.07
N GLY A 414 8.77 -8.35 -7.87
CA GLY A 414 8.83 -9.06 -6.60
C GLY A 414 9.62 -10.35 -6.64
N ILE A 415 9.41 -11.15 -5.62
CA ILE A 415 10.06 -12.45 -5.42
C ILE A 415 8.99 -13.49 -5.11
N THR A 416 9.19 -14.69 -5.64
CA THR A 416 8.41 -15.88 -5.29
C THR A 416 9.34 -17.02 -4.88
N ARG A 417 8.79 -18.09 -4.32
CA ARG A 417 9.51 -19.34 -4.04
C ARG A 417 8.74 -20.51 -4.59
N ASN A 418 9.37 -21.24 -5.51
CA ASN A 418 8.82 -22.48 -6.02
C ASN A 418 8.76 -23.52 -4.89
N GLN A 419 7.57 -24.05 -4.57
CA GLN A 419 7.42 -24.97 -3.45
C GLN A 419 8.08 -26.33 -3.65
N GLU A 420 8.27 -26.79 -4.89
CA GLU A 420 8.86 -28.09 -5.19
C GLU A 420 10.39 -28.05 -5.08
N THR A 421 11.01 -27.10 -5.78
CA THR A 421 12.47 -26.94 -5.85
C THR A 421 13.04 -26.16 -4.65
N LYS A 422 12.19 -25.45 -3.91
CA LYS A 422 12.56 -24.49 -2.84
C LYS A 422 13.41 -23.30 -3.32
N ASN A 423 13.61 -23.15 -4.62
CA ASN A 423 14.34 -22.03 -5.20
C ASN A 423 13.51 -20.75 -5.16
N TYR A 424 14.17 -19.65 -4.83
CA TYR A 424 13.60 -18.31 -4.96
C TYR A 424 13.73 -17.84 -6.40
N MET A 425 12.77 -17.04 -6.87
CA MET A 425 12.77 -16.52 -8.23
C MET A 425 12.34 -15.05 -8.23
N LEU A 426 13.05 -14.22 -8.99
CA LEU A 426 12.63 -12.85 -9.29
C LEU A 426 11.50 -12.86 -10.30
N ILE A 427 10.52 -11.99 -10.08
CA ILE A 427 9.39 -11.77 -10.98
C ILE A 427 9.70 -10.52 -11.80
N LEU A 428 9.93 -10.71 -13.09
CA LEU A 428 10.33 -9.67 -14.04
C LEU A 428 9.23 -9.46 -15.08
N ASP A 429 9.21 -8.27 -15.70
CA ASP A 429 8.45 -8.08 -16.93
C ASP A 429 9.00 -8.92 -18.08
N ASP A 430 8.10 -9.31 -18.99
CA ASP A 430 8.44 -10.09 -20.19
C ASP A 430 8.47 -9.15 -21.39
N ILE A 431 9.47 -8.26 -21.41
CA ILE A 431 9.71 -7.29 -22.51
C ILE A 431 10.92 -7.70 -23.36
N CYS A 432 11.00 -7.15 -24.57
CA CYS A 432 12.14 -7.40 -25.44
C CYS A 432 13.32 -6.50 -25.05
N GLU A 433 14.47 -7.07 -24.69
CA GLU A 433 15.68 -6.33 -24.34
C GLU A 433 16.12 -5.35 -25.43
N LYS A 434 16.02 -5.75 -26.71
CA LYS A 434 16.41 -4.92 -27.86
C LYS A 434 15.48 -3.73 -28.08
N CYS A 435 14.17 -3.93 -27.89
CA CYS A 435 13.16 -2.91 -28.18
C CYS A 435 12.76 -2.10 -26.93
N ASN A 436 13.10 -2.59 -25.74
CA ASN A 436 12.64 -2.09 -24.44
C ASN A 436 11.10 -1.97 -24.33
N VAL A 437 10.37 -2.74 -25.12
CA VAL A 437 8.90 -2.80 -25.17
C VAL A 437 8.44 -4.21 -25.55
N LEU A 438 7.14 -4.49 -25.40
CA LEU A 438 6.52 -5.65 -26.02
C LEU A 438 6.54 -5.50 -27.55
N CYS A 439 7.05 -6.50 -28.25
CA CYS A 439 7.12 -6.52 -29.71
C CYS A 439 6.81 -7.93 -30.24
N ASN A 440 6.74 -8.08 -31.57
CA ASN A 440 6.29 -9.33 -32.20
C ASN A 440 7.14 -10.54 -31.75
N SER A 441 8.45 -10.39 -31.54
CA SER A 441 9.30 -11.50 -31.11
C SER A 441 8.90 -12.08 -29.76
N ILE A 442 8.46 -11.25 -28.80
CA ILE A 442 7.94 -11.71 -27.50
C ILE A 442 6.60 -12.43 -27.69
N TYR A 443 5.71 -11.89 -28.52
CA TYR A 443 4.43 -12.55 -28.81
C TYR A 443 4.61 -13.90 -29.51
N PHE A 444 5.56 -14.00 -30.43
CA PHE A 444 5.92 -15.29 -31.04
C PHE A 444 6.43 -16.27 -29.99
N ARG A 445 7.36 -15.82 -29.14
CA ARG A 445 7.95 -16.65 -28.08
C ARG A 445 6.88 -17.22 -27.13
N ARG A 446 5.88 -16.42 -26.75
CA ARG A 446 4.73 -16.89 -25.95
C ARG A 446 3.89 -17.95 -26.65
N ASN A 447 3.87 -17.93 -27.99
CA ASN A 447 3.08 -18.83 -28.82
C ASN A 447 3.82 -20.13 -29.22
N PHE A 448 5.10 -20.31 -28.86
CA PHE A 448 5.88 -21.50 -29.25
C PHE A 448 5.27 -22.82 -28.75
N LYS A 449 4.55 -22.80 -27.61
CA LYS A 449 3.87 -23.99 -27.08
C LYS A 449 2.63 -24.41 -27.89
N ASN A 450 2.13 -23.54 -28.76
CA ASN A 450 0.84 -23.73 -29.45
C ASN A 450 0.97 -24.40 -30.83
N TRP A 451 2.19 -24.67 -31.31
CA TRP A 451 2.42 -25.35 -32.58
C TRP A 451 3.70 -26.18 -32.53
N THR A 452 3.75 -27.22 -33.36
CA THR A 452 4.96 -28.01 -33.61
C THR A 452 4.89 -28.59 -35.01
N SER A 453 6.05 -28.67 -35.66
CA SER A 453 6.23 -29.35 -36.95
C SER A 453 6.45 -30.86 -36.82
N GLY A 454 6.51 -31.38 -35.59
CA GLY A 454 6.96 -32.74 -35.31
C GLY A 454 8.48 -32.93 -35.42
N ASN A 455 9.24 -31.90 -35.83
CA ASN A 455 10.69 -31.94 -35.91
C ASN A 455 11.36 -30.75 -35.19
N ASP A 456 12.31 -31.06 -34.31
CA ASP A 456 12.96 -30.05 -33.46
C ASP A 456 13.85 -29.07 -34.23
N ASP A 457 14.49 -29.50 -35.33
CA ASP A 457 15.36 -28.64 -36.15
C ASP A 457 14.52 -27.62 -36.94
N ILE A 458 13.40 -28.03 -37.52
CA ILE A 458 12.45 -27.11 -38.17
C ILE A 458 11.80 -26.18 -37.16
N ASN A 459 11.38 -26.71 -36.00
CA ASN A 459 10.83 -25.90 -34.93
C ASN A 459 11.81 -24.80 -34.53
N LYS A 460 13.07 -25.17 -34.27
CA LYS A 460 14.12 -24.23 -33.92
C LYS A 460 14.36 -23.20 -35.03
N PHE A 461 14.46 -23.63 -36.28
CA PHE A 461 14.68 -22.72 -37.41
C PHE A 461 13.57 -21.67 -37.56
N ILE A 462 12.30 -22.08 -37.44
CA ILE A 462 11.15 -21.17 -37.48
C ILE A 462 11.13 -20.26 -36.24
N GLN A 463 11.41 -20.79 -35.05
CA GLN A 463 11.48 -20.00 -33.82
C GLN A 463 12.58 -18.94 -33.87
N ASP A 464 13.78 -19.30 -34.34
CA ASP A 464 14.90 -18.37 -34.52
C ASP A 464 14.52 -17.24 -35.49
N SER A 465 13.85 -17.56 -36.60
CA SER A 465 13.30 -16.57 -37.53
C SER A 465 12.29 -15.63 -36.86
N GLN A 466 11.38 -16.17 -36.05
CA GLN A 466 10.36 -15.43 -35.32
C GLN A 466 10.95 -14.52 -34.24
N LEU A 467 12.03 -14.94 -33.57
CA LEU A 467 12.71 -14.12 -32.55
C LEU A 467 13.42 -12.91 -33.15
N LEU A 468 13.83 -12.96 -34.42
CA LEU A 468 14.42 -11.84 -35.15
C LEU A 468 13.38 -10.82 -35.66
N ALA A 469 12.10 -11.21 -35.71
CA ALA A 469 11.01 -10.37 -36.22
C ALA A 469 10.40 -9.49 -35.12
N HIS A 470 10.95 -8.29 -34.93
CA HIS A 470 10.48 -7.38 -33.87
C HIS A 470 9.29 -6.50 -34.30
N GLU A 471 9.40 -5.83 -35.43
CA GLU A 471 8.41 -4.81 -35.88
C GLU A 471 7.44 -5.37 -36.92
N ASN A 472 7.96 -6.12 -37.89
CA ASN A 472 7.20 -6.62 -39.02
C ASN A 472 7.06 -8.14 -38.94
N GLY A 473 5.83 -8.62 -38.73
CA GLY A 473 5.52 -10.04 -38.66
C GLY A 473 5.83 -10.79 -39.97
N MET A 474 5.81 -10.11 -41.12
CA MET A 474 6.12 -10.71 -42.42
C MET A 474 7.58 -11.19 -42.54
N GLN A 475 8.47 -10.75 -41.65
CA GLN A 475 9.87 -11.20 -41.64
C GLN A 475 10.01 -12.58 -41.00
N ALA A 476 9.06 -12.97 -40.14
CA ALA A 476 9.04 -14.27 -39.51
C ALA A 476 8.56 -15.36 -40.47
N LEU A 477 9.20 -16.52 -40.39
CA LEU A 477 8.65 -17.73 -40.99
C LEU A 477 7.52 -18.30 -40.12
N GLU A 478 6.56 -18.92 -40.77
CA GLU A 478 5.43 -19.58 -40.11
C GLU A 478 5.51 -21.10 -40.25
N TRP A 479 5.13 -21.82 -39.19
CA TRP A 479 4.63 -23.17 -39.35
C TRP A 479 3.17 -23.09 -39.76
N ILE A 480 2.85 -23.50 -40.98
CA ILE A 480 1.50 -23.36 -41.54
C ILE A 480 0.83 -24.73 -41.55
N PRO A 481 -0.25 -24.95 -40.79
CA PRO A 481 -0.97 -26.22 -40.83
C PRO A 481 -1.46 -26.54 -42.24
N TYR A 482 -1.23 -27.77 -42.71
CA TYR A 482 -1.51 -28.15 -44.11
C TYR A 482 -2.98 -27.99 -44.52
N ASN A 483 -3.91 -28.16 -43.56
CA ASN A 483 -5.34 -27.96 -43.77
C ASN A 483 -5.75 -26.49 -44.03
N LYS A 484 -4.81 -25.54 -43.96
CA LYS A 484 -5.01 -24.14 -44.36
C LYS A 484 -4.86 -23.93 -45.87
N PHE A 485 -4.45 -24.94 -46.62
CA PHE A 485 -4.36 -24.91 -48.07
C PHE A 485 -5.55 -25.61 -48.74
N ARG A 486 -6.05 -25.02 -49.82
CA ARG A 486 -7.13 -25.56 -50.66
C ARG A 486 -6.78 -25.41 -52.14
N ASP A 487 -7.54 -26.09 -53.00
CA ASP A 487 -7.38 -26.03 -54.47
C ASP A 487 -5.95 -26.33 -54.95
N ILE A 488 -5.30 -27.30 -54.31
CA ILE A 488 -3.92 -27.69 -54.60
C ILE A 488 -3.85 -28.30 -56.00
N LYS A 489 -3.04 -27.70 -56.88
CA LYS A 489 -2.87 -28.11 -58.28
C LYS A 489 -1.40 -28.21 -58.64
N TYR A 490 -1.01 -29.32 -59.26
CA TYR A 490 0.35 -29.49 -59.78
C TYR A 490 0.67 -28.46 -60.87
N ILE A 491 1.86 -27.85 -60.80
CA ILE A 491 2.37 -26.91 -61.82
C ILE A 491 3.46 -27.58 -62.65
N ALA A 492 4.54 -28.01 -62.00
CA ALA A 492 5.73 -28.50 -62.68
C ALA A 492 6.62 -29.33 -61.76
N LYS A 493 7.51 -30.12 -62.35
CA LYS A 493 8.59 -30.85 -61.70
C LYS A 493 9.91 -30.47 -62.35
N GLY A 494 10.86 -30.01 -61.53
CA GLY A 494 12.22 -29.69 -61.93
C GLY A 494 13.22 -30.72 -61.40
N GLY A 495 14.51 -30.47 -61.59
CA GLY A 495 15.59 -31.33 -61.11
C GLY A 495 15.64 -31.46 -59.58
N PHE A 496 15.17 -30.43 -58.85
CA PHE A 496 15.28 -30.33 -57.39
C PHE A 496 13.96 -30.60 -56.64
N GLY A 497 12.86 -30.83 -57.35
CA GLY A 497 11.57 -31.06 -56.69
C GLY A 497 10.35 -30.81 -57.57
N SER A 498 9.18 -30.73 -56.94
CA SER A 498 7.89 -30.44 -57.59
C SER A 498 7.23 -29.21 -56.98
N VAL A 499 6.50 -28.45 -57.79
CA VAL A 499 5.84 -27.22 -57.39
C VAL A 499 4.34 -27.33 -57.68
N TYR A 500 3.54 -26.94 -56.70
CA TYR A 500 2.08 -26.91 -56.77
C TYR A 500 1.58 -25.50 -56.47
N ARG A 501 0.43 -25.12 -57.02
CA ARG A 501 -0.31 -23.91 -56.67
C ARG A 501 -1.36 -24.28 -55.63
N ALA A 502 -1.56 -23.45 -54.61
CA ALA A 502 -2.66 -23.60 -53.66
C ALA A 502 -3.23 -22.24 -53.25
N THR A 503 -4.42 -22.25 -52.66
CA THR A 503 -5.02 -21.09 -51.98
C THR A 503 -4.75 -21.21 -50.47
N TRP A 504 -4.10 -20.21 -49.87
CA TRP A 504 -3.88 -20.14 -48.42
C TRP A 504 -4.97 -19.31 -47.75
N ILE A 505 -5.81 -19.95 -46.94
CA ILE A 505 -7.03 -19.32 -46.43
C ILE A 505 -6.76 -18.20 -45.41
N ASP A 506 -5.73 -18.36 -44.57
CA ASP A 506 -5.46 -17.45 -43.47
C ASP A 506 -4.70 -16.20 -43.94
N GLY A 507 -3.87 -16.31 -44.98
CA GLY A 507 -2.88 -15.30 -45.36
C GLY A 507 -1.73 -15.20 -44.34
N PHE A 508 -0.74 -14.33 -44.57
CA PHE A 508 0.46 -14.23 -43.72
C PHE A 508 0.26 -13.32 -42.50
N ILE A 509 1.09 -13.50 -41.47
CA ILE A 509 1.11 -12.65 -40.26
C ILE A 509 1.64 -11.25 -40.59
N ASP A 510 0.85 -10.22 -40.25
CA ASP A 510 1.24 -8.81 -40.37
C ASP A 510 1.85 -8.29 -39.06
N LYS A 511 1.06 -8.31 -37.97
CA LYS A 511 1.46 -7.85 -36.64
C LYS A 511 0.55 -8.39 -35.55
N TRP A 512 0.99 -8.29 -34.30
CA TRP A 512 0.14 -8.63 -33.15
C TRP A 512 -0.92 -7.55 -32.89
N ASP A 513 -2.14 -7.99 -32.57
CA ASP A 513 -3.24 -7.12 -32.14
C ASP A 513 -3.44 -7.25 -30.62
N ASN A 514 -3.16 -6.17 -29.88
CA ASN A 514 -3.26 -6.15 -28.42
C ASN A 514 -4.71 -6.17 -27.91
N ASP A 515 -5.67 -5.68 -28.69
CA ASP A 515 -7.06 -5.59 -28.24
C ASP A 515 -7.73 -6.96 -28.34
N TYR A 516 -7.45 -7.69 -29.42
CA TYR A 516 -8.00 -9.02 -29.66
C TYR A 516 -7.11 -10.17 -29.19
N GLN A 517 -5.86 -9.90 -28.79
CA GLN A 517 -4.87 -10.91 -28.38
C GLN A 517 -4.64 -12.00 -29.45
N LEU A 518 -4.56 -11.58 -30.72
CA LEU A 518 -4.44 -12.47 -31.88
C LEU A 518 -3.48 -11.87 -32.92
N TRP A 519 -2.93 -12.72 -33.78
CA TRP A 519 -2.17 -12.26 -34.94
C TRP A 519 -3.11 -11.68 -36.00
N LYS A 520 -2.91 -10.41 -36.36
CA LYS A 520 -3.54 -9.83 -37.53
C LYS A 520 -2.92 -10.43 -38.78
N ARG A 521 -3.76 -10.92 -39.69
CA ARG A 521 -3.35 -11.49 -40.98
C ARG A 521 -3.72 -10.58 -42.14
N LYS A 522 -2.94 -10.64 -43.22
CA LYS A 522 -3.17 -9.95 -44.50
C LYS A 522 -3.26 -10.97 -45.63
N ASP A 523 -3.90 -10.55 -46.72
CA ASP A 523 -4.03 -11.33 -47.95
C ASP A 523 -4.69 -12.71 -47.75
N GLN A 524 -5.83 -12.72 -47.04
CA GLN A 524 -6.66 -13.92 -46.89
C GLN A 524 -7.06 -14.49 -48.26
N ASN A 525 -7.00 -15.80 -48.40
CA ASN A 525 -7.22 -16.52 -49.65
C ASN A 525 -6.22 -16.17 -50.76
N MET A 526 -4.99 -15.77 -50.41
CA MET A 526 -3.93 -15.56 -51.40
C MET A 526 -3.49 -16.85 -52.07
N LEU A 527 -2.92 -16.72 -53.27
CA LEU A 527 -2.30 -17.84 -53.98
C LEU A 527 -0.86 -18.01 -53.52
N VAL A 528 -0.47 -19.26 -53.29
CA VAL A 528 0.89 -19.64 -52.89
C VAL A 528 1.41 -20.77 -53.75
N ALA A 529 2.74 -20.82 -53.90
CA ALA A 529 3.46 -21.94 -54.47
C ALA A 529 3.96 -22.86 -53.35
N LEU A 530 3.58 -24.13 -53.42
CA LEU A 530 4.02 -25.19 -52.52
C LEU A 530 5.17 -25.94 -53.22
N LYS A 531 6.41 -25.70 -52.78
CA LYS A 531 7.61 -26.36 -53.32
C LYS A 531 7.99 -27.54 -52.43
N ILE A 532 7.92 -28.74 -53.01
CA ILE A 532 8.33 -29.99 -52.38
C ILE A 532 9.71 -30.35 -52.92
N LEU A 533 10.72 -30.41 -52.05
CA LEU A 533 12.08 -30.80 -52.42
C LEU A 533 12.21 -32.33 -52.45
N ASN A 534 13.12 -32.84 -53.28
CA ASN A 534 13.37 -34.28 -53.34
C ASN A 534 13.79 -34.82 -51.96
N ASN A 535 13.23 -35.97 -51.55
CA ASN A 535 13.47 -36.61 -50.25
C ASN A 535 13.10 -35.76 -49.02
N SER A 536 12.23 -34.74 -49.15
CA SER A 536 11.91 -33.84 -48.03
C SER A 536 11.18 -34.49 -46.85
N LYS A 537 10.69 -35.73 -46.97
CA LYS A 537 10.20 -36.53 -45.84
C LYS A 537 11.25 -36.74 -44.75
N ASN A 538 12.50 -37.00 -45.14
CA ASN A 538 13.63 -37.09 -44.21
C ASN A 538 14.40 -35.78 -44.35
N ILE A 539 14.36 -34.91 -43.34
CA ILE A 539 15.03 -33.60 -43.39
C ILE A 539 16.51 -33.80 -43.72
N THR A 540 16.89 -33.45 -44.94
CA THR A 540 18.25 -33.55 -45.43
C THR A 540 18.99 -32.24 -45.15
N LEU A 541 20.32 -32.31 -45.12
CA LEU A 541 21.16 -31.11 -45.09
C LEU A 541 20.86 -30.18 -46.28
N GLU A 542 20.50 -30.74 -47.43
CA GLU A 542 20.11 -29.99 -48.63
C GLU A 542 18.84 -29.18 -48.40
N PHE A 543 17.79 -29.79 -47.83
CA PHE A 543 16.54 -29.09 -47.47
C PHE A 543 16.82 -27.95 -46.50
N MET A 544 17.54 -28.22 -45.40
CA MET A 544 17.87 -27.20 -44.39
C MET A 544 18.71 -26.06 -44.98
N ASN A 545 19.66 -26.38 -45.86
CA ASN A 545 20.46 -25.36 -46.55
C ASN A 545 19.61 -24.49 -47.47
N GLU A 546 18.68 -25.08 -48.22
CA GLU A 546 17.82 -24.32 -49.14
C GLU A 546 16.91 -23.36 -48.39
N ILE A 547 16.23 -23.81 -47.33
CA ILE A 547 15.37 -22.94 -46.52
C ILE A 547 16.18 -21.86 -45.80
N ALA A 548 17.39 -22.16 -45.33
CA ALA A 548 18.26 -21.20 -44.65
C ALA A 548 18.76 -20.12 -45.62
N LEU A 549 19.19 -20.50 -46.82
CA LEU A 549 19.61 -19.57 -47.87
C LEU A 549 18.44 -18.68 -48.28
N HIS A 550 17.26 -19.26 -48.53
CA HIS A 550 16.07 -18.49 -48.85
C HIS A 550 15.73 -17.49 -47.74
N HIS A 551 15.71 -17.93 -46.47
CA HIS A 551 15.43 -17.03 -45.34
C HIS A 551 16.43 -15.85 -45.27
N LYS A 552 17.73 -16.10 -45.49
CA LYS A 552 18.78 -15.07 -45.44
C LYS A 552 18.54 -13.91 -46.41
N VAL A 553 17.93 -14.19 -47.57
CA VAL A 553 17.61 -13.19 -48.61
C VAL A 553 16.12 -12.80 -48.65
N ASN A 554 15.28 -13.38 -47.77
CA ASN A 554 13.81 -13.23 -47.75
C ASN A 554 13.30 -11.85 -47.28
N LEU A 555 14.21 -10.94 -46.94
CA LEU A 555 13.88 -9.61 -46.40
C LEU A 555 13.64 -8.57 -47.51
N TYR A 556 13.89 -8.93 -48.76
CA TYR A 556 13.86 -7.99 -49.88
C TYR A 556 12.76 -8.33 -50.89
N GLU A 557 12.00 -7.32 -51.32
CA GLU A 557 10.84 -7.46 -52.20
C GLU A 557 11.15 -7.93 -53.64
N ARG A 558 12.42 -8.23 -53.97
CA ARG A 558 12.85 -8.65 -55.31
C ARG A 558 13.38 -10.09 -55.36
N VAL A 559 13.28 -10.82 -54.25
CA VAL A 559 13.42 -12.28 -54.21
C VAL A 559 12.05 -12.86 -53.84
N ILE A 560 11.71 -14.02 -54.41
CA ILE A 560 10.42 -14.66 -54.15
C ILE A 560 10.23 -14.86 -52.64
N LYS A 561 9.09 -14.39 -52.13
CA LYS A 561 8.84 -14.40 -50.68
C LYS A 561 8.65 -15.84 -50.20
N PHE A 562 9.36 -16.18 -49.13
CA PHE A 562 9.23 -17.42 -48.38
C PHE A 562 8.45 -17.14 -47.11
N TYR A 563 7.23 -17.67 -47.02
CA TYR A 563 6.33 -17.43 -45.90
C TYR A 563 6.55 -18.40 -44.75
N GLY A 564 6.96 -19.62 -45.05
CA GLY A 564 7.07 -20.63 -44.02
C GLY A 564 7.06 -22.05 -44.56
N ILE A 565 6.86 -22.99 -43.65
CA ILE A 565 6.96 -24.42 -43.90
C ILE A 565 5.64 -25.08 -43.51
N THR A 566 5.25 -26.07 -44.29
CA THR A 566 4.17 -27.00 -43.96
C THR A 566 4.64 -28.43 -44.16
N GLN A 567 3.86 -29.41 -43.73
CA GLN A 567 4.09 -30.82 -44.00
C GLN A 567 2.80 -31.44 -44.51
N ASP A 568 2.90 -32.11 -45.65
CA ASP A 568 1.81 -32.92 -46.16
C ASP A 568 1.60 -34.13 -45.24
N PRO A 569 0.43 -34.28 -44.60
CA PRO A 569 0.17 -35.38 -43.67
C PRO A 569 0.11 -36.75 -44.36
N GLU A 570 -0.12 -36.84 -45.67
CA GLU A 570 -0.19 -38.10 -46.39
C GLU A 570 1.20 -38.57 -46.84
N THR A 571 1.99 -37.66 -47.39
CA THR A 571 3.33 -38.00 -47.92
C THR A 571 4.45 -37.80 -46.89
N GLU A 572 4.17 -37.12 -45.78
CA GLU A 572 5.09 -36.68 -44.73
C GLU A 572 6.21 -35.75 -45.24
N ASN A 573 6.14 -35.30 -46.49
CA ASN A 573 7.10 -34.40 -47.06
C ASN A 573 6.96 -33.00 -46.45
N TYR A 574 8.07 -32.42 -46.04
CA TYR A 574 8.13 -30.99 -45.73
C TYR A 574 8.11 -30.16 -47.02
N ILE A 575 7.40 -29.03 -46.97
CA ILE A 575 7.04 -28.21 -48.12
C ILE A 575 7.33 -26.75 -47.79
N MET A 576 8.03 -26.06 -48.69
CA MET A 576 8.22 -24.62 -48.62
C MET A 576 7.00 -23.91 -49.19
N VAL A 577 6.51 -22.90 -48.47
CA VAL A 577 5.39 -22.05 -48.88
C VAL A 577 5.95 -20.73 -49.39
N LEU A 578 5.86 -20.53 -50.71
CA LEU A 578 6.40 -19.39 -51.43
C LEU A 578 5.27 -18.56 -52.05
N ASP A 579 5.56 -17.32 -52.40
CA ASP A 579 4.64 -16.50 -53.19
C ASP A 579 4.40 -17.11 -54.58
N TYR A 580 3.17 -16.99 -55.09
CA TYR A 580 2.81 -17.56 -56.39
C TYR A 580 2.89 -16.51 -57.49
N ALA A 581 3.81 -16.71 -58.44
CA ALA A 581 3.93 -15.85 -59.60
C ALA A 581 2.82 -16.13 -60.63
N GLU A 582 1.76 -15.31 -60.65
CA GLU A 582 0.59 -15.55 -61.50
C GLU A 582 0.91 -15.50 -62.99
N ASN A 583 1.93 -14.74 -63.36
CA ASN A 583 2.40 -14.60 -64.74
C ASN A 583 3.54 -15.58 -65.09
N GLY A 584 3.87 -16.51 -64.18
CA GLY A 584 4.91 -17.51 -64.37
C GLY A 584 6.32 -16.93 -64.43
N ASN A 585 7.23 -17.65 -65.09
CA ASN A 585 8.58 -17.16 -65.32
C ASN A 585 8.63 -16.08 -66.43
N LEU A 586 9.69 -15.27 -66.40
CA LEU A 586 9.84 -14.14 -67.30
C LEU A 586 9.90 -14.56 -68.77
N ARG A 587 10.41 -15.76 -69.09
CA ARG A 587 10.41 -16.29 -70.46
C ARG A 587 8.97 -16.43 -70.98
N ASN A 588 8.14 -17.17 -70.26
CA ASN A 588 6.75 -17.44 -70.65
C ASN A 588 5.92 -16.14 -70.67
N TYR A 589 6.18 -15.24 -69.74
CA TYR A 589 5.53 -13.93 -69.71
C TYR A 589 5.88 -13.10 -70.95
N LEU A 590 7.16 -13.03 -71.33
CA LEU A 590 7.57 -12.27 -72.51
C LEU A 590 7.05 -12.90 -73.80
N ASP A 591 7.02 -14.23 -73.91
CA ASP A 591 6.49 -14.90 -75.10
C ASP A 591 5.03 -14.50 -75.41
N THR A 592 4.25 -14.14 -74.39
CA THR A 592 2.83 -13.74 -74.55
C THR A 592 2.60 -12.23 -74.49
N SER A 593 3.45 -11.49 -73.78
CA SER A 593 3.19 -10.10 -73.41
C SER A 593 4.22 -9.09 -73.93
N TYR A 594 5.29 -9.54 -74.61
CA TYR A 594 6.39 -8.66 -75.06
C TYR A 594 5.91 -7.42 -75.83
N ASN A 595 4.96 -7.59 -76.75
CA ASN A 595 4.43 -6.52 -77.58
C ASN A 595 3.54 -5.52 -76.82
N LYS A 596 3.12 -5.85 -75.59
CA LYS A 596 2.31 -4.99 -74.73
C LYS A 596 3.17 -4.13 -73.79
N LEU A 597 4.46 -4.45 -73.66
CA LEU A 597 5.37 -3.78 -72.72
C LEU A 597 5.92 -2.49 -73.31
N SER A 598 5.75 -1.39 -72.58
CA SER A 598 6.42 -0.14 -72.86
C SER A 598 7.92 -0.23 -72.54
N TRP A 599 8.71 0.72 -73.04
CA TRP A 599 10.12 0.84 -72.62
C TRP A 599 10.25 1.08 -71.11
N SER A 600 9.32 1.81 -70.51
CA SER A 600 9.28 2.02 -69.06
C SER A 600 9.14 0.70 -68.30
N ASP A 601 8.23 -0.19 -68.73
CA ASP A 601 8.05 -1.50 -68.10
C ASP A 601 9.32 -2.35 -68.18
N LYS A 602 9.96 -2.36 -69.36
CA LYS A 602 11.20 -3.12 -69.57
C LYS A 602 12.34 -2.64 -68.67
N ILE A 603 12.51 -1.32 -68.55
CA ILE A 603 13.50 -0.71 -67.66
C ILE A 603 13.16 -1.04 -66.20
N HIS A 604 11.89 -0.96 -65.82
CA HIS A 604 11.44 -1.30 -64.48
C HIS A 604 11.72 -2.78 -64.13
N TYR A 605 11.55 -3.70 -65.07
CA TYR A 605 11.87 -5.12 -64.87
C TYR A 605 13.37 -5.35 -64.72
N LEU A 606 14.19 -4.72 -65.58
CA LEU A 606 15.66 -4.78 -65.45
C LEU A 606 16.14 -4.21 -64.12
N ASN A 607 15.56 -3.08 -63.68
CA ASN A 607 15.86 -2.48 -62.39
C ASN A 607 15.48 -3.41 -61.22
N SER A 608 14.33 -4.09 -61.31
CA SER A 608 13.89 -5.07 -60.31
C SER A 608 14.83 -6.27 -60.22
N ILE A 609 15.29 -6.78 -61.37
CA ILE A 609 16.28 -7.88 -61.44
C ILE A 609 17.62 -7.44 -60.85
N ALA A 610 18.12 -6.27 -61.25
CA ALA A 610 19.38 -5.72 -60.74
C ALA A 610 19.34 -5.54 -59.21
N HIS A 611 18.23 -5.00 -58.68
CA HIS A 611 18.05 -4.85 -57.25
C HIS A 611 17.96 -6.21 -56.54
N GLY A 612 17.27 -7.21 -57.11
CA GLY A 612 17.28 -8.56 -56.55
C GLY A 612 18.68 -9.17 -56.47
N ILE A 613 19.53 -8.95 -57.48
CA ILE A 613 20.93 -9.42 -57.48
C ILE A 613 21.74 -8.68 -56.40
N GLU A 614 21.59 -7.36 -56.32
CA GLU A 614 22.20 -6.53 -55.27
C GLU A 614 21.86 -7.06 -53.88
N CYS A 615 20.58 -7.34 -53.59
CA CYS A 615 20.14 -7.91 -52.31
C CYS A 615 20.79 -9.26 -51.97
N ILE A 616 20.99 -10.13 -52.97
CA ILE A 616 21.70 -11.40 -52.77
C ILE A 616 23.18 -11.13 -52.45
N HIS A 617 23.80 -10.21 -53.17
CA HIS A 617 25.21 -9.85 -52.99
C HIS A 617 25.47 -9.15 -51.64
N GLU A 618 24.54 -8.35 -51.12
CA GLU A 618 24.60 -7.75 -49.78
C GLU A 618 24.69 -8.82 -48.66
N LYS A 619 24.23 -10.05 -48.94
CA LYS A 619 24.36 -11.20 -48.03
C LYS A 619 25.61 -12.03 -48.29
N GLU A 620 26.53 -11.51 -49.09
CA GLU A 620 27.78 -12.13 -49.53
C GLU A 620 27.55 -13.44 -50.28
N LEU A 621 26.43 -13.54 -51.02
CA LEU A 621 26.07 -14.70 -51.81
C LEU A 621 26.12 -14.39 -53.30
N ILE A 622 26.30 -15.43 -54.12
CA ILE A 622 26.17 -15.39 -55.58
C ILE A 622 25.07 -16.36 -55.99
N HIS A 623 24.14 -15.94 -56.87
CA HIS A 623 22.99 -16.77 -57.30
C HIS A 623 23.40 -18.06 -58.02
N ARG A 624 24.43 -18.00 -58.87
CA ARG A 624 25.02 -19.12 -59.65
C ARG A 624 24.14 -19.81 -60.70
N ASP A 625 22.84 -19.55 -60.70
CA ASP A 625 21.88 -20.10 -61.67
C ASP A 625 20.88 -19.03 -62.15
N LEU A 626 21.39 -17.82 -62.37
CA LEU A 626 20.55 -16.71 -62.84
C LEU A 626 20.31 -16.84 -64.35
N HIS A 627 19.08 -17.18 -64.71
CA HIS A 627 18.59 -17.15 -66.08
C HIS A 627 17.10 -16.77 -66.12
N ILE A 628 16.59 -16.46 -67.31
CA ILE A 628 15.21 -15.97 -67.52
C ILE A 628 14.09 -16.92 -67.03
N GLY A 629 14.43 -18.19 -66.79
CA GLY A 629 13.50 -19.19 -66.23
C GLY A 629 13.38 -19.12 -64.71
N ASN A 630 14.42 -18.64 -64.03
CA ASN A 630 14.47 -18.46 -62.58
C ASN A 630 14.11 -17.03 -62.15
N ILE A 631 13.68 -16.19 -63.10
CA ILE A 631 13.10 -14.88 -62.85
C ILE A 631 11.59 -15.02 -62.97
N LEU A 632 10.87 -14.74 -61.88
CA LEU A 632 9.43 -14.88 -61.80
C LEU A 632 8.73 -13.53 -61.91
N ARG A 633 7.52 -13.54 -62.46
CA ARG A 633 6.67 -12.37 -62.62
C ARG A 633 5.40 -12.54 -61.78
N LEU A 634 5.31 -11.76 -60.71
CA LEU A 634 4.08 -11.58 -59.94
C LEU A 634 3.19 -10.55 -60.66
N ALA A 635 2.00 -10.27 -60.12
CA ALA A 635 1.09 -9.27 -60.67
C ALA A 635 1.79 -7.93 -61.03
N SER A 636 2.55 -7.36 -60.09
CA SER A 636 3.22 -6.07 -60.27
C SER A 636 4.75 -6.13 -60.18
N VAL A 637 5.34 -7.18 -59.58
CA VAL A 637 6.77 -7.26 -59.25
C VAL A 637 7.49 -8.37 -60.04
N THR A 638 8.76 -8.13 -60.37
CA THR A 638 9.66 -9.11 -60.98
C THR A 638 10.67 -9.55 -59.93
N CYS A 639 10.74 -10.84 -59.65
CA CYS A 639 11.52 -11.40 -58.54
C CYS A 639 12.48 -12.50 -59.00
N LEU A 640 13.58 -12.67 -58.28
CA LEU A 640 14.48 -13.82 -58.41
C LEU A 640 13.92 -15.01 -57.62
N SER A 641 14.17 -16.22 -58.10
CA SER A 641 13.76 -17.48 -57.47
C SER A 641 14.88 -18.51 -57.54
N ASP A 642 14.66 -19.70 -56.96
CA ASP A 642 15.64 -20.80 -56.96
C ASP A 642 17.02 -20.43 -56.38
N ILE A 643 16.98 -20.03 -55.11
CA ILE A 643 18.15 -19.62 -54.30
C ILE A 643 18.94 -20.84 -53.77
N GLY A 644 18.45 -22.07 -53.99
CA GLY A 644 19.08 -23.30 -53.49
C GLY A 644 20.53 -23.53 -53.95
N LEU A 645 20.96 -22.93 -55.06
CA LEU A 645 22.32 -23.04 -55.59
C LEU A 645 23.26 -21.90 -55.18
N CYS A 646 22.76 -20.93 -54.40
CA CYS A 646 23.56 -19.81 -53.91
C CYS A 646 24.76 -20.29 -53.10
N LYS A 647 25.90 -19.62 -53.27
CA LYS A 647 27.12 -19.87 -52.48
C LYS A 647 27.81 -18.57 -52.10
N PRO A 648 28.62 -18.58 -51.02
CA PRO A 648 29.52 -17.47 -50.69
C PRO A 648 30.44 -17.10 -51.84
N VAL A 649 30.86 -15.83 -51.88
CA VAL A 649 31.73 -15.29 -52.94
C VAL A 649 33.09 -16.00 -53.03
N ASP A 650 33.62 -16.49 -51.90
CA ASP A 650 34.89 -17.20 -51.80
C ASP A 650 34.79 -18.72 -52.03
N TYR A 651 33.60 -19.22 -52.37
CA TYR A 651 33.38 -20.64 -52.62
C TYR A 651 34.16 -21.13 -53.84
N LYS A 652 35.24 -21.89 -53.60
CA LYS A 652 35.98 -22.58 -54.66
C LYS A 652 35.30 -23.90 -55.00
N LEU A 653 34.96 -24.09 -56.28
CA LEU A 653 34.55 -25.39 -56.80
C LEU A 653 35.68 -26.39 -56.56
N SER A 654 35.41 -27.45 -55.80
CA SER A 654 36.32 -28.60 -55.74
C SER A 654 36.31 -29.29 -57.11
N GLU A 655 37.50 -29.59 -57.66
CA GLU A 655 37.68 -30.10 -59.03
C GLU A 655 37.00 -31.45 -59.32
N ASN A 656 36.35 -32.08 -58.33
CA ASN A 656 35.70 -33.39 -58.46
C ASN A 656 34.17 -33.34 -58.69
N GLY A 657 33.58 -32.16 -58.91
CA GLY A 657 32.14 -31.98 -59.08
C GLY A 657 31.59 -32.05 -60.52
N LYS A 658 32.30 -32.66 -61.48
CA LYS A 658 31.68 -32.98 -62.79
C LYS A 658 30.79 -34.22 -62.63
N THR A 659 29.59 -34.03 -62.10
CA THR A 659 28.49 -34.99 -62.25
C THR A 659 27.40 -34.37 -63.10
N ASN A 660 27.09 -35.07 -64.19
CA ASN A 660 26.22 -34.68 -65.30
C ASN A 660 24.83 -34.20 -64.83
N TYR A 661 24.47 -32.98 -65.18
CA TYR A 661 23.08 -32.58 -65.36
C TYR A 661 22.83 -32.48 -66.87
N MET A 662 22.08 -33.44 -67.40
CA MET A 662 21.34 -33.33 -68.66
C MET A 662 19.86 -33.26 -68.33
#